data_AF-A0A3Q7U2Q4-F1
#
_entry.id   AF-A0A3Q7U2Q4-F1
#
_cell.length_a   1.000
_cell.length_b   1.000
_cell.length_c   1.000
_cell.angle_alpha   90.00
_cell.angle_beta   90.00
_cell.angle_gamma   90.00
#
_symmetry.space_group_name_H-M   'P 1'
#
loop_
_entity.id
_entity.type
_entity.pdbx_description
1 polymer ?
#
loop_
_entity_poly.entity_id
_entity_poly.type
_entity_poly.pdbx_seq_one_letter_code
_entity_poly.pdbx_strand_id
1 'polypeptide(L)'
;MVAGAGLSPSHVALQQESNVYQNSSPGPAGEARSVALHPWKVWRVSSQTKKLKVLKNLRMSCLKHEVLEEGGCQTTTTSSLVSVCSGLRLLGSIDDGTGCAFPEQLIALWAQEGIQNGREILQSLDFSVDEKVNLLELTWALENELMMVGGATQQAALACYRQELSFRQGQVEQMARERDKARQDLERAEKRNLEFVQEMDDCHSALEQLTEKKIQHLEHGYRERLSLLRSEVERERELFWEQTCRQRAVLEKDLERLQAEEASLREKLTLAQKENSRLQKEIVEVVEKLSESEKLVLKLQNDLDFVLKDKLEPQSIELLAQEERFAEVLKEYELKCRDLQDRNDELLAALEGLRAQLPSSWHGRPHAQPEEQLLPGHGPAGISFIGDSIPVNLETEIMMEQVKEHYQALQIQLETKVNSYEKEMEAMRRDFAKEREELQQAFRLEVRVLECRRADLEVLLGKSQEFIRGLQDQLQQVTRGPLPEQAGLRQCCVHTLSGLVGRLAPEQGPPEQEPRQRHRNELQRVRKEAEAVLNYELLQTEAQQAARYKDLVLQPQQEKEEVLQTSLLQVHEVTEQHDLEKERREGRGKETLLHYGSQKLKLQELVGKEQAAGQDQREALQEEEADSGLQREKDHTKTKLLQLEDVVWTLEKEAESRENNRIELDRLSEENSWLKNELRKIQQELEAAERTKDAQRKEIEVLRRDKEKTCSEVEELNKQSQKCKDEVSQLSHKVLQLGEEASIHQAQDEKNRVTIQLLTHRLEEAGQQEELQREQIQKLELELEHMNQERQSLRLSQSQLRETLEESQDQEEREKELKDTKEHLEEVGIVLKNVEMLLQEKVAQLKEQFEKNTKSDLLLKELYVENAHLTKALQVSEEKLRGAEKKNRILEEKVRALNRLVSMLASASLSV
;
A
#
# COMPACT_ATOMS: atom_id res chain seq x y z
N MET A 1 79.01 -22.48 -2.71
CA MET A 1 78.20 -22.98 -3.84
C MET A 1 77.10 -21.97 -4.11
N VAL A 2 77.13 -21.39 -5.31
CA VAL A 2 76.10 -20.62 -6.06
C VAL A 2 75.36 -19.51 -5.29
N ALA A 3 75.67 -18.20 -5.35
CA ALA A 3 75.98 -17.23 -6.42
C ALA A 3 74.74 -16.45 -6.96
N GLY A 4 74.89 -15.11 -7.02
CA GLY A 4 74.10 -14.17 -7.84
C GLY A 4 73.26 -13.18 -7.01
N ALA A 5 73.74 -12.04 -6.51
CA ALA A 5 74.43 -10.88 -7.12
C ALA A 5 73.51 -9.88 -7.85
N GLY A 6 73.47 -8.65 -7.30
CA GLY A 6 73.41 -7.38 -8.05
C GLY A 6 72.06 -6.70 -8.19
N LEU A 7 71.90 -5.38 -8.14
CA LEU A 7 72.81 -4.24 -8.05
C LEU A 7 71.94 -2.99 -7.76
N SER A 8 72.32 -2.16 -6.79
CA SER A 8 72.11 -0.68 -6.83
C SER A 8 73.18 -0.08 -7.79
N PRO A 9 73.29 1.24 -8.13
CA PRO A 9 72.62 2.43 -7.57
C PRO A 9 72.34 3.63 -8.56
N SER A 10 71.68 4.67 -8.03
CA SER A 10 71.95 6.12 -8.17
C SER A 10 71.97 6.90 -9.51
N HIS A 11 71.36 8.10 -9.41
CA HIS A 11 71.82 9.44 -9.81
C HIS A 11 71.10 10.27 -10.91
N VAL A 12 70.95 11.56 -10.55
CA VAL A 12 70.91 12.83 -11.35
C VAL A 12 69.50 13.46 -11.41
N ALA A 13 69.20 14.69 -10.94
CA ALA A 13 69.92 15.86 -10.40
C ALA A 13 68.91 16.67 -9.51
N LEU A 14 69.26 17.35 -8.40
CA LEU A 14 69.88 18.70 -8.27
C LEU A 14 69.31 19.71 -9.29
N GLN A 15 68.82 20.92 -8.98
CA GLN A 15 69.16 21.87 -7.92
C GLN A 15 68.19 23.08 -8.01
N GLN A 16 68.03 23.78 -6.88
CA GLN A 16 67.75 25.24 -6.73
C GLN A 16 66.34 25.78 -7.09
N GLU A 17 65.72 26.69 -6.34
CA GLU A 17 66.06 27.42 -5.12
C GLU A 17 64.80 28.13 -4.58
N SER A 18 64.72 28.22 -3.25
CA SER A 18 64.32 29.38 -2.42
C SER A 18 63.13 30.28 -2.74
N ASN A 19 62.36 30.50 -1.66
CA ASN A 19 61.75 31.77 -1.21
C ASN A 19 60.81 32.51 -2.17
N VAL A 20 59.50 32.49 -1.86
CA VAL A 20 58.70 33.73 -1.71
C VAL A 20 57.58 33.48 -0.68
N TYR A 21 57.72 34.09 0.50
CA TYR A 21 56.60 34.57 1.29
C TYR A 21 55.92 35.69 0.51
N GLN A 22 54.64 35.57 0.16
CA GLN A 22 53.76 36.73 -0.03
C GLN A 22 52.28 36.32 0.00
N ASN A 23 51.61 36.84 1.02
CA ASN A 23 50.19 37.18 1.11
C ASN A 23 49.34 36.84 -0.13
N SER A 24 48.37 35.95 0.05
CA SER A 24 47.13 35.96 -0.73
C SER A 24 46.00 35.43 0.14
N SER A 25 45.23 36.36 0.71
CA SER A 25 43.92 36.11 1.28
C SER A 25 43.08 35.24 0.33
N PRO A 26 42.35 34.22 0.82
CA PRO A 26 41.22 33.71 0.07
C PRO A 26 40.03 34.65 0.34
N GLY A 27 39.75 35.52 -0.63
CA GLY A 27 38.46 36.20 -0.72
C GLY A 27 37.31 35.18 -0.89
N PRO A 28 36.08 35.56 -0.56
CA PRO A 28 34.98 34.63 -0.33
C PRO A 28 34.57 33.94 -1.62
N ALA A 29 34.61 32.61 -1.62
CA ALA A 29 33.98 31.81 -2.65
C ALA A 29 32.48 32.14 -2.67
N GLY A 30 32.04 32.67 -3.80
CA GLY A 30 30.69 33.17 -4.01
C GLY A 30 29.64 32.13 -3.63
N GLU A 31 28.60 32.63 -2.97
CA GLU A 31 27.31 31.96 -2.82
C GLU A 31 26.85 31.44 -4.18
N ALA A 32 27.10 30.17 -4.47
CA ALA A 32 26.29 29.42 -5.40
C ALA A 32 24.94 29.23 -4.73
N ARG A 33 24.09 30.27 -4.78
CA ARG A 33 22.65 30.13 -4.58
C ARG A 33 22.14 29.19 -5.66
N SER A 34 22.17 27.89 -5.37
CA SER A 34 21.30 26.93 -6.04
C SER A 34 19.88 27.41 -5.75
N VAL A 35 19.30 28.12 -6.71
CA VAL A 35 17.88 28.41 -6.72
C VAL A 35 17.19 27.07 -6.91
N ALA A 36 16.98 26.36 -5.80
CA ALA A 36 16.01 25.29 -5.72
C ALA A 36 14.66 25.92 -6.05
N LEU A 37 14.27 25.84 -7.33
CA LEU A 37 12.92 26.15 -7.76
C LEU A 37 12.00 25.22 -6.97
N HIS A 38 11.32 25.77 -5.95
CA HIS A 38 10.34 25.04 -5.15
C HIS A 38 9.46 24.19 -6.07
N PRO A 39 9.19 22.91 -5.74
CA PRO A 39 8.35 22.02 -6.54
C PRO A 39 7.01 22.66 -6.96
N TRP A 40 6.51 23.59 -6.14
CA TRP A 40 5.31 24.38 -6.35
C TRP A 40 5.41 25.37 -7.54
N LYS A 41 6.58 25.98 -7.78
CA LYS A 41 6.81 26.84 -8.95
C LYS A 41 6.88 26.02 -10.23
N VAL A 42 7.49 24.83 -10.18
CA VAL A 42 7.50 23.87 -11.29
C VAL A 42 6.08 23.34 -11.56
N TRP A 43 5.32 23.05 -10.51
CA TRP A 43 3.89 22.71 -10.61
C TRP A 43 3.05 23.86 -11.16
N ARG A 44 3.31 25.11 -10.77
CA ARG A 44 2.62 26.32 -11.27
C ARG A 44 2.86 26.50 -12.76
N VAL A 45 4.11 26.40 -13.22
CA VAL A 45 4.45 26.48 -14.66
C VAL A 45 3.87 25.29 -15.43
N SER A 46 3.89 24.08 -14.86
CA SER A 46 3.28 22.89 -15.48
C SER A 46 1.75 22.97 -15.53
N SER A 47 1.11 23.55 -14.52
CA SER A 47 -0.35 23.76 -14.45
C SER A 47 -0.79 24.87 -15.39
N GLN A 48 -0.07 25.99 -15.46
CA GLN A 48 -0.31 27.08 -16.41
C GLN A 48 -0.12 26.63 -17.86
N THR A 49 0.91 25.83 -18.15
CA THR A 49 1.11 25.25 -19.50
C THR A 49 0.03 24.23 -19.84
N LYS A 50 -0.47 23.45 -18.88
CA LYS A 50 -1.64 22.57 -19.07
C LYS A 50 -2.93 23.36 -19.29
N LYS A 51 -3.20 24.43 -18.53
CA LYS A 51 -4.34 25.34 -18.72
C LYS A 51 -4.30 25.99 -20.12
N LEU A 52 -3.14 26.47 -20.56
CA LEU A 52 -2.94 27.00 -21.92
C LEU A 52 -3.15 25.95 -23.02
N LYS A 53 -2.80 24.69 -22.75
CA LYS A 53 -3.03 23.57 -23.69
C LYS A 53 -4.50 23.17 -23.76
N VAL A 54 -5.20 23.17 -22.61
CA VAL A 54 -6.64 22.92 -22.51
C VAL A 54 -7.42 24.05 -23.17
N LEU A 55 -7.07 25.32 -22.94
CA LEU A 55 -7.68 26.47 -23.61
C LEU A 55 -7.41 26.47 -25.13
N LYS A 56 -6.20 26.09 -25.57
CA LYS A 56 -5.92 25.89 -27.01
C LYS A 56 -6.73 24.73 -27.59
N ASN A 57 -6.89 23.62 -26.86
CA ASN A 57 -7.67 22.48 -27.32
C ASN A 57 -9.16 22.76 -27.33
N LEU A 58 -9.71 23.49 -26.35
CA LEU A 58 -11.11 23.95 -26.37
C LEU A 58 -11.34 24.93 -27.53
N ARG A 59 -10.42 25.88 -27.76
CA ARG A 59 -10.50 26.80 -28.91
C ARG A 59 -10.42 26.06 -30.25
N MET A 60 -9.58 25.04 -30.36
CA MET A 60 -9.48 24.16 -31.53
C MET A 60 -10.67 23.20 -31.68
N SER A 61 -11.35 22.84 -30.58
CA SER A 61 -12.56 22.02 -30.59
C SER A 61 -13.79 22.84 -30.99
N CYS A 62 -13.88 24.10 -30.56
CA CYS A 62 -14.91 25.05 -31.04
C CYS A 62 -14.77 25.32 -32.54
N LEU A 63 -13.54 25.52 -33.03
CA LEU A 63 -13.27 25.69 -34.47
C LEU A 63 -13.53 24.41 -35.29
N LYS A 64 -13.53 23.22 -34.66
CA LYS A 64 -13.89 21.95 -35.31
C LYS A 64 -15.39 21.69 -35.30
N HIS A 65 -16.12 22.20 -34.31
CA HIS A 65 -17.58 22.10 -34.25
C HIS A 65 -18.29 23.03 -35.25
N GLU A 66 -17.67 24.15 -35.66
CA GLU A 66 -18.21 25.02 -36.72
C GLU A 66 -18.21 24.40 -38.13
N VAL A 67 -17.60 23.21 -38.34
CA VAL A 67 -17.52 22.56 -39.66
C VAL A 67 -18.37 21.29 -39.77
N LEU A 68 -19.00 20.82 -38.69
CA LEU A 68 -19.72 19.52 -38.71
C LEU A 68 -21.15 19.53 -38.19
N GLU A 69 -21.75 20.69 -37.89
CA GLU A 69 -23.19 20.78 -37.63
C GLU A 69 -23.85 21.91 -38.41
N GLU A 70 -24.01 21.71 -39.73
CA GLU A 70 -25.18 22.25 -40.43
C GLU A 70 -26.41 21.44 -39.99
N GLY A 71 -26.95 21.79 -38.82
CA GLY A 71 -28.18 21.24 -38.29
C GLY A 71 -29.40 21.87 -38.95
N GLY A 72 -30.08 21.10 -39.81
CA GLY A 72 -31.53 20.96 -39.78
C GLY A 72 -32.40 22.09 -40.30
N CYS A 73 -32.33 22.38 -41.60
CA CYS A 73 -33.55 22.73 -42.35
C CYS A 73 -33.85 21.58 -43.31
N GLN A 74 -35.03 21.00 -43.17
CA GLN A 74 -35.55 19.96 -44.06
C GLN A 74 -35.79 20.55 -45.46
N THR A 75 -34.77 20.58 -46.29
CA THR A 75 -34.92 20.64 -47.73
C THR A 75 -33.99 19.60 -48.33
N THR A 76 -34.61 18.58 -48.91
CA THR A 76 -34.03 17.46 -49.64
C THR A 76 -32.74 17.83 -50.37
N THR A 77 -31.65 17.19 -49.93
CA THR A 77 -30.38 17.16 -50.63
C THR A 77 -30.55 16.50 -52.01
N THR A 78 -30.34 17.27 -53.07
CA THR A 78 -29.69 16.73 -54.28
C THR A 78 -28.36 17.43 -54.47
N SER A 79 -27.33 16.61 -54.39
CA SER A 79 -25.92 16.90 -54.57
C SER A 79 -25.57 17.43 -55.96
N SER A 80 -24.44 18.16 -56.03
CA SER A 80 -23.52 18.26 -57.16
C SER A 80 -23.95 19.07 -58.38
N LEU A 81 -23.36 20.28 -58.50
CA LEU A 81 -22.87 20.99 -59.71
C LEU A 81 -23.75 21.09 -60.97
N VAL A 82 -24.97 20.56 -60.99
CA VAL A 82 -25.97 20.67 -62.06
C VAL A 82 -26.97 21.81 -61.77
N SER A 83 -26.91 22.41 -60.58
CA SER A 83 -27.75 23.57 -60.21
C SER A 83 -27.42 24.87 -60.97
N VAL A 84 -26.42 24.87 -61.85
CA VAL A 84 -26.09 26.03 -62.70
C VAL A 84 -27.01 26.12 -63.93
N CYS A 85 -27.84 25.10 -64.20
CA CYS A 85 -28.82 25.11 -65.30
C CYS A 85 -30.22 24.61 -64.89
N SER A 86 -30.71 25.00 -63.71
CA SER A 86 -32.17 25.02 -63.49
C SER A 86 -32.68 26.35 -64.04
N GLY A 87 -33.58 26.33 -65.03
CA GLY A 87 -34.17 27.53 -65.62
C GLY A 87 -34.71 28.49 -64.56
N LEU A 88 -34.81 29.78 -64.89
CA LEU A 88 -35.29 30.79 -63.94
C LEU A 88 -36.68 30.35 -63.47
N ARG A 89 -36.89 30.27 -62.15
CA ARG A 89 -38.21 30.02 -61.57
C ARG A 89 -38.78 31.37 -61.20
N LEU A 90 -39.59 31.93 -62.09
CA LEU A 90 -40.37 33.13 -61.80
C LEU A 90 -41.58 32.74 -60.95
N LEU A 91 -42.13 33.71 -60.22
CA LEU A 91 -43.36 33.56 -59.42
C LEU A 91 -43.19 32.75 -58.12
N GLY A 92 -41.98 32.73 -57.56
CA GLY A 92 -41.69 32.11 -56.26
C GLY A 92 -42.46 32.74 -55.09
N SER A 93 -43.01 33.95 -55.27
CA SER A 93 -43.88 34.60 -54.27
C SER A 93 -45.28 33.99 -54.14
N ILE A 94 -45.76 33.26 -55.16
CA ILE A 94 -47.04 32.54 -55.12
C ILE A 94 -46.82 31.03 -54.94
N ASP A 95 -45.62 30.54 -55.27
CA ASP A 95 -45.29 29.13 -55.10
C ASP A 95 -45.34 28.74 -53.61
N ASP A 96 -46.34 27.94 -53.25
CA ASP A 96 -46.53 27.34 -51.93
C ASP A 96 -45.66 26.08 -51.73
N GLY A 97 -44.77 25.79 -52.69
CA GLY A 97 -43.91 24.62 -52.74
C GLY A 97 -44.46 23.50 -53.63
N THR A 98 -45.65 23.66 -54.21
CA THR A 98 -46.25 22.67 -55.13
C THR A 98 -45.87 22.89 -56.60
N GLY A 99 -45.26 24.03 -56.94
CA GLY A 99 -44.86 24.37 -58.31
C GLY A 99 -46.02 24.76 -59.24
N CYS A 100 -47.24 24.90 -58.71
CA CYS A 100 -48.42 25.32 -59.46
C CYS A 100 -49.16 26.44 -58.72
N ALA A 101 -49.75 27.39 -59.45
CA ALA A 101 -50.54 28.48 -58.87
C ALA A 101 -51.93 28.59 -59.50
N PHE A 102 -52.87 29.17 -58.76
CA PHE A 102 -54.19 29.47 -59.31
C PHE A 102 -54.12 30.68 -60.27
N PRO A 103 -54.77 30.63 -61.45
CA PRO A 103 -54.82 31.75 -62.40
C PRO A 103 -55.22 33.08 -61.78
N GLU A 104 -56.14 33.07 -60.80
CA GLU A 104 -56.60 34.27 -60.09
C GLU A 104 -55.47 34.96 -59.32
N GLN A 105 -54.53 34.20 -58.75
CA GLN A 105 -53.38 34.73 -58.01
C GLN A 105 -52.37 35.37 -58.97
N LEU A 106 -52.18 34.77 -60.15
CA LEU A 106 -51.32 35.30 -61.21
C LEU A 106 -51.90 36.58 -61.81
N ILE A 107 -53.19 36.60 -62.11
CA ILE A 107 -53.89 37.78 -62.61
C ILE A 107 -53.87 38.90 -61.57
N ALA A 108 -54.04 38.59 -60.29
CA ALA A 108 -53.94 39.57 -59.21
C ALA A 108 -52.53 40.18 -59.10
N LEU A 109 -51.48 39.37 -59.22
CA LEU A 109 -50.10 39.88 -59.25
C LEU A 109 -49.83 40.78 -60.46
N TRP A 110 -50.23 40.36 -61.65
CA TRP A 110 -50.06 41.19 -62.85
C TRP A 110 -50.87 42.48 -62.78
N ALA A 111 -52.06 42.46 -62.19
CA ALA A 111 -52.86 43.65 -61.94
C ALA A 111 -52.18 44.63 -60.96
N GLN A 112 -51.48 44.12 -59.93
CA GLN A 112 -50.70 44.94 -58.99
C GLN A 112 -49.53 45.66 -59.70
N GLU A 113 -48.96 45.04 -60.73
CA GLU A 113 -47.92 45.61 -61.59
C GLU A 113 -48.49 46.45 -62.77
N GLY A 114 -49.81 46.70 -62.79
CA GLY A 114 -50.49 47.57 -63.76
C GLY A 114 -50.96 46.88 -65.06
N ILE A 115 -50.93 45.56 -65.12
CA ILE A 115 -51.31 44.76 -66.30
C ILE A 115 -52.74 44.24 -66.11
N GLN A 116 -53.68 44.84 -66.83
CA GLN A 116 -55.12 44.52 -66.68
C GLN A 116 -55.56 43.32 -67.54
N ASN A 117 -54.78 42.95 -68.56
CA ASN A 117 -55.13 41.92 -69.54
C ASN A 117 -54.65 40.51 -69.13
N GLY A 118 -54.49 40.22 -67.83
CA GLY A 118 -53.90 38.97 -67.35
C GLY A 118 -54.61 37.69 -67.82
N ARG A 119 -55.95 37.74 -67.95
CA ARG A 119 -56.75 36.62 -68.49
C ARG A 119 -56.47 36.34 -69.96
N GLU A 120 -56.33 37.41 -70.76
CA GLU A 120 -56.03 37.33 -72.19
C GLU A 120 -54.60 36.83 -72.42
N ILE A 121 -53.67 37.21 -71.54
CA ILE A 121 -52.27 36.78 -71.58
C ILE A 121 -52.16 35.26 -71.33
N LEU A 122 -52.84 34.72 -70.31
CA LEU A 122 -52.83 33.27 -70.05
C LEU A 122 -53.45 32.48 -71.21
N GLN A 123 -54.56 32.96 -71.78
CA GLN A 123 -55.19 32.34 -72.94
C GLN A 123 -54.30 32.41 -74.20
N SER A 124 -53.55 33.49 -74.39
CA SER A 124 -52.62 33.62 -75.53
C SER A 124 -51.39 32.71 -75.43
N LEU A 125 -51.09 32.22 -74.23
CA LEU A 125 -50.00 31.30 -73.94
C LEU A 125 -50.48 29.83 -73.81
N ASP A 126 -51.73 29.54 -74.22
CA ASP A 126 -52.38 28.23 -74.15
C ASP A 126 -52.58 27.67 -72.72
N PHE A 127 -52.64 28.51 -71.68
CA PHE A 127 -52.98 28.09 -70.32
C PHE A 127 -54.48 28.22 -70.02
N SER A 128 -55.04 27.22 -69.34
CA SER A 128 -56.42 27.27 -68.87
C SER A 128 -56.58 28.27 -67.73
N VAL A 129 -57.72 28.98 -67.70
CA VAL A 129 -58.00 30.00 -66.67
C VAL A 129 -58.81 29.41 -65.49
N ASP A 130 -59.19 28.14 -65.58
CA ASP A 130 -60.01 27.46 -64.57
C ASP A 130 -59.24 26.36 -63.81
N GLU A 131 -58.07 25.92 -64.31
CA GLU A 131 -57.23 24.92 -63.66
C GLU A 131 -55.92 25.54 -63.15
N LYS A 132 -55.21 24.81 -62.27
CA LYS A 132 -53.93 25.27 -61.75
C LYS A 132 -52.89 25.36 -62.86
N VAL A 133 -52.19 26.49 -62.94
CA VAL A 133 -51.14 26.73 -63.92
C VAL A 133 -49.82 26.22 -63.37
N ASN A 134 -49.11 25.39 -64.15
CA ASN A 134 -47.75 24.97 -63.83
C ASN A 134 -46.80 26.17 -63.99
N LEU A 135 -46.19 26.60 -62.88
CA LEU A 135 -45.37 27.81 -62.84
C LEU A 135 -44.08 27.67 -63.65
N LEU A 136 -43.55 26.46 -63.79
CA LEU A 136 -42.33 26.21 -64.56
C LEU A 136 -42.60 26.29 -66.07
N GLU A 137 -43.71 25.72 -66.52
CA GLU A 137 -44.16 25.80 -67.92
C GLU A 137 -44.57 27.23 -68.29
N LEU A 138 -45.25 27.92 -67.38
CA LEU A 138 -45.60 29.33 -67.57
C LEU A 138 -44.34 30.22 -67.62
N THR A 139 -43.36 29.97 -66.75
CA THR A 139 -42.10 30.71 -66.79
C THR A 139 -41.39 30.50 -68.12
N TRP A 140 -41.33 29.25 -68.60
CA TRP A 140 -40.71 28.93 -69.88
C TRP A 140 -41.45 29.58 -71.07
N ALA A 141 -42.79 29.59 -71.05
CA ALA A 141 -43.60 30.29 -72.05
C ALA A 141 -43.36 31.81 -72.04
N LEU A 142 -43.28 32.43 -70.86
CA LEU A 142 -42.97 33.85 -70.70
C LEU A 142 -41.53 34.20 -71.11
N GLU A 143 -40.56 33.31 -70.87
CA GLU A 143 -39.17 33.48 -71.32
C GLU A 143 -39.04 33.48 -72.84
N ASN A 144 -39.76 32.59 -73.53
CA ASN A 144 -39.77 32.53 -74.99
C ASN A 144 -40.41 33.78 -75.62
N GLU A 145 -41.50 34.28 -75.02
CA GLU A 145 -42.17 35.51 -75.47
C GLU A 145 -41.41 36.79 -75.09
N LEU A 146 -40.50 36.75 -74.11
CA LEU A 146 -39.64 37.88 -73.75
C LEU A 146 -38.68 38.26 -74.89
N MET A 147 -38.32 37.29 -75.73
CA MET A 147 -37.46 37.46 -76.91
C MET A 147 -38.19 38.08 -78.12
N MET A 148 -39.52 38.24 -78.03
CA MET A 148 -40.35 38.88 -79.06
C MET A 148 -40.52 40.38 -78.80
N VAL A 149 -40.60 41.19 -79.86
CA VAL A 149 -40.63 42.67 -79.74
C VAL A 149 -42.06 43.18 -79.60
N GLY A 150 -42.47 43.50 -78.36
CA GLY A 150 -43.64 44.30 -78.05
C GLY A 150 -44.95 43.50 -77.94
N GLY A 151 -45.48 43.39 -76.72
CA GLY A 151 -46.77 42.79 -76.42
C GLY A 151 -47.12 42.84 -74.93
N ALA A 152 -48.39 42.59 -74.59
CA ALA A 152 -48.84 42.50 -73.19
C ALA A 152 -48.17 41.32 -72.43
N THR A 153 -47.82 40.25 -73.16
CA THR A 153 -47.05 39.09 -72.68
C THR A 153 -45.64 39.47 -72.22
N GLN A 154 -44.93 40.31 -72.98
CA GLN A 154 -43.59 40.81 -72.63
C GLN A 154 -43.62 41.70 -71.37
N GLN A 155 -44.64 42.53 -71.23
CA GLN A 155 -44.85 43.34 -70.02
C GLN A 155 -45.13 42.45 -68.80
N ALA A 156 -45.92 41.39 -68.97
CA ALA A 156 -46.15 40.40 -67.92
C ALA A 156 -44.89 39.63 -67.55
N ALA A 157 -44.07 39.22 -68.53
CA ALA A 157 -42.78 38.58 -68.27
C ALA A 157 -41.85 39.50 -67.47
N LEU A 158 -41.69 40.78 -67.86
CA LEU A 158 -40.87 41.75 -67.12
C LEU A 158 -41.42 42.05 -65.72
N ALA A 159 -42.74 42.09 -65.55
CA ALA A 159 -43.38 42.20 -64.24
C ALA A 159 -43.08 40.99 -63.35
N CYS A 160 -43.14 39.76 -63.90
CA CYS A 160 -42.72 38.55 -63.19
C CYS A 160 -41.26 38.62 -62.73
N TYR A 161 -40.33 39.11 -63.58
CA TYR A 161 -38.93 39.30 -63.20
C TYR A 161 -38.75 40.33 -62.08
N ARG A 162 -39.43 41.47 -62.15
CA ARG A 162 -39.37 42.50 -61.11
C ARG A 162 -39.91 42.00 -59.78
N GLN A 163 -41.04 41.28 -59.81
CA GLN A 163 -41.65 40.70 -58.63
C GLN A 163 -40.79 39.57 -58.05
N GLU A 164 -40.14 38.75 -58.89
CA GLU A 164 -39.21 37.74 -58.40
C GLU A 164 -37.96 38.39 -57.77
N LEU A 165 -37.42 39.44 -58.36
CA LEU A 165 -36.30 40.19 -57.77
C LEU A 165 -36.67 40.83 -56.44
N SER A 166 -37.85 41.44 -56.33
CA SER A 166 -38.33 42.06 -55.08
C SER A 166 -38.55 41.00 -53.99
N PHE A 167 -39.15 39.86 -54.34
CA PHE A 167 -39.36 38.73 -53.43
C PHE A 167 -38.04 38.13 -52.93
N ARG A 168 -37.08 37.89 -53.83
CA ARG A 168 -35.75 37.38 -53.48
C ARG A 168 -34.95 38.37 -52.65
N GLN A 169 -35.04 39.66 -52.96
CA GLN A 169 -34.43 40.71 -52.15
C GLN A 169 -35.02 40.72 -50.73
N GLY A 170 -36.35 40.63 -50.60
CA GLY A 170 -37.02 40.54 -49.30
C GLY A 170 -36.57 39.33 -48.46
N GLN A 171 -36.40 38.16 -49.09
CA GLN A 171 -35.84 36.98 -48.42
C GLN A 171 -34.40 37.20 -47.98
N VAL A 172 -33.53 37.74 -48.84
CA VAL A 172 -32.14 38.04 -48.49
C VAL A 172 -32.07 39.03 -47.33
N GLU A 173 -32.90 40.07 -47.33
CA GLU A 173 -33.00 41.02 -46.22
C GLU A 173 -33.49 40.36 -44.94
N GLN A 174 -34.48 39.45 -45.01
CA GLN A 174 -34.96 38.70 -43.86
C GLN A 174 -33.87 37.79 -43.28
N MET A 175 -33.19 37.02 -44.13
CA MET A 175 -32.07 36.17 -43.73
C MET A 175 -30.91 37.01 -43.16
N ALA A 176 -30.68 38.21 -43.69
CA ALA A 176 -29.69 39.14 -43.15
C ALA A 176 -30.06 39.60 -41.72
N ARG A 177 -31.34 39.97 -41.49
CA ARG A 177 -31.83 40.33 -40.15
C ARG A 177 -31.71 39.18 -39.15
N GLU A 178 -32.05 37.96 -39.56
CA GLU A 178 -31.94 36.76 -38.73
C GLU A 178 -30.48 36.42 -38.40
N ARG A 179 -29.60 36.47 -39.39
CA ARG A 179 -28.15 36.32 -39.20
C ARG A 179 -27.61 37.38 -38.23
N ASP A 180 -27.97 38.65 -38.40
CA ASP A 180 -27.45 39.73 -37.56
C ASP A 180 -27.96 39.60 -36.12
N LYS A 181 -29.21 39.16 -35.94
CA LYS A 181 -29.74 38.81 -34.62
C LYS A 181 -28.96 37.63 -34.00
N ALA A 182 -28.74 36.55 -34.75
CA ALA A 182 -27.98 35.40 -34.30
C ALA A 182 -26.53 35.77 -33.94
N ARG A 183 -25.89 36.64 -34.71
CA ARG A 183 -24.56 37.20 -34.40
C ARG A 183 -24.55 37.98 -33.09
N GLN A 184 -25.53 38.85 -32.87
CA GLN A 184 -25.65 39.57 -31.59
C GLN A 184 -25.94 38.63 -30.42
N ASP A 185 -26.74 37.59 -30.62
CA ASP A 185 -27.01 36.55 -29.63
C ASP A 185 -25.72 35.80 -29.28
N LEU A 186 -24.92 35.44 -30.29
CA LEU A 186 -23.61 34.82 -30.13
C LEU A 186 -22.63 35.73 -29.39
N GLU A 187 -22.48 37.00 -29.80
CA GLU A 187 -21.62 37.98 -29.11
C GLU A 187 -22.01 38.16 -27.63
N ARG A 188 -23.32 38.17 -27.34
CA ARG A 188 -23.82 38.23 -25.95
C ARG A 188 -23.52 36.95 -25.18
N ALA A 189 -23.57 35.78 -25.81
CA ALA A 189 -23.18 34.52 -25.18
C ALA A 189 -21.67 34.46 -24.94
N GLU A 190 -20.86 34.87 -25.91
CA GLU A 190 -19.41 34.96 -25.79
C GLU A 190 -18.99 35.92 -24.67
N LYS A 191 -19.63 37.08 -24.56
CA LYS A 191 -19.36 38.02 -23.46
C LYS A 191 -19.64 37.40 -22.09
N ARG A 192 -20.77 36.70 -21.92
CA ARG A 192 -21.08 36.00 -20.67
C ARG A 192 -20.08 34.87 -20.39
N ASN A 193 -19.66 34.13 -21.42
CA ASN A 193 -18.64 33.10 -21.27
C ASN A 193 -17.31 33.70 -20.80
N LEU A 194 -16.91 34.87 -21.31
CA LEU A 194 -15.72 35.58 -20.85
C LEU A 194 -15.86 36.03 -19.38
N GLU A 195 -17.04 36.53 -18.98
CA GLU A 195 -17.33 36.90 -17.58
C GLU A 195 -17.24 35.66 -16.67
N PHE A 196 -17.80 34.51 -17.07
CA PHE A 196 -17.65 33.26 -16.29
C PHE A 196 -16.21 32.79 -16.17
N VAL A 197 -15.40 32.94 -17.22
CA VAL A 197 -13.97 32.60 -17.16
C VAL A 197 -13.25 33.52 -16.17
N GLN A 198 -13.57 34.81 -16.16
CA GLN A 198 -13.02 35.77 -15.20
C GLN A 198 -13.42 35.42 -13.76
N GLU A 199 -14.70 35.15 -13.50
CA GLU A 199 -15.19 34.73 -12.18
C GLU A 199 -14.51 33.44 -11.70
N MET A 200 -14.32 32.48 -12.60
CA MET A 200 -13.60 31.24 -12.31
C MET A 200 -12.13 31.50 -11.96
N ASP A 201 -11.45 32.40 -12.68
CA ASP A 201 -10.06 32.77 -12.41
C ASP A 201 -9.92 33.54 -11.09
N ASP A 202 -10.87 34.40 -10.75
CA ASP A 202 -10.92 35.10 -9.45
C ASP A 202 -11.16 34.13 -8.29
N CYS A 203 -12.10 33.19 -8.46
CA CYS A 203 -12.36 32.12 -7.49
C CYS A 203 -11.12 31.23 -7.29
N HIS A 204 -10.46 30.83 -8.38
CA HIS A 204 -9.21 30.07 -8.30
C HIS A 204 -8.11 30.87 -7.60
N SER A 205 -7.96 32.16 -7.91
CA SER A 205 -6.97 33.03 -7.28
C SER A 205 -7.21 33.18 -5.78
N ALA A 206 -8.47 33.34 -5.36
CA ALA A 206 -8.86 33.41 -3.95
C ALA A 206 -8.60 32.10 -3.22
N LEU A 207 -8.94 30.96 -3.84
CA LEU A 207 -8.67 29.63 -3.28
C LEU A 207 -7.17 29.39 -3.14
N GLU A 208 -6.38 29.70 -4.17
CA GLU A 208 -4.92 29.58 -4.15
C GLU A 208 -4.33 30.42 -3.00
N GLN A 209 -4.74 31.69 -2.86
CA GLN A 209 -4.29 32.55 -1.75
C GLN A 209 -4.67 32.00 -0.37
N LEU A 210 -5.88 31.46 -0.20
CA LEU A 210 -6.31 30.86 1.06
C LEU A 210 -5.49 29.62 1.39
N THR A 211 -5.25 28.76 0.40
CA THR A 211 -4.42 27.57 0.59
C THR A 211 -2.98 27.94 0.92
N GLU A 212 -2.41 28.93 0.24
CA GLU A 212 -1.05 29.42 0.49
C GLU A 212 -0.91 30.02 1.90
N LYS A 213 -1.88 30.83 2.35
CA LYS A 213 -1.92 31.32 3.74
C LYS A 213 -2.02 30.17 4.76
N LYS A 214 -2.84 29.16 4.49
CA LYS A 214 -2.98 27.98 5.37
C LYS A 214 -1.67 27.21 5.48
N ILE A 215 -0.97 27.03 4.37
CA ILE A 215 0.33 26.36 4.34
C ILE A 215 1.36 27.20 5.09
N GLN A 216 1.43 28.51 4.85
CA GLN A 216 2.34 29.42 5.56
C GLN A 216 2.11 29.37 7.08
N HIS A 217 0.86 29.37 7.54
CA HIS A 217 0.56 29.23 8.98
C HIS A 217 1.01 27.87 9.54
N LEU A 218 0.78 26.77 8.82
CA LEU A 218 1.25 25.44 9.25
C LEU A 218 2.78 25.37 9.28
N GLU A 219 3.45 25.85 8.23
CA GLU A 219 4.90 25.92 8.16
C GLU A 219 5.49 26.81 9.24
N HIS A 220 4.83 27.91 9.58
CA HIS A 220 5.25 28.77 10.67
C HIS A 220 5.16 28.04 12.02
N GLY A 221 4.02 27.39 12.30
CA GLY A 221 3.86 26.58 13.52
C GLY A 221 4.86 25.42 13.60
N TYR A 222 5.18 24.76 12.48
CA TYR A 222 6.24 23.74 12.46
C TYR A 222 7.62 24.35 12.68
N ARG A 223 7.92 25.51 12.07
CA ARG A 223 9.18 26.22 12.30
C ARG A 223 9.36 26.60 13.76
N GLU A 224 8.32 27.11 14.41
CA GLU A 224 8.35 27.46 15.84
C GLU A 224 8.59 26.24 16.72
N ARG A 225 7.87 25.13 16.48
CA ARG A 225 8.08 23.87 17.21
C ARG A 225 9.49 23.33 17.01
N LEU A 226 10.02 23.40 15.78
CA LEU A 226 11.38 22.98 15.48
C LEU A 226 12.41 23.90 16.15
N SER A 227 12.19 25.22 16.21
CA SER A 227 13.09 26.12 16.94
C SER A 227 13.07 25.86 18.44
N LEU A 228 11.90 25.61 19.03
CA LEU A 228 11.78 25.26 20.44
C LEU A 228 12.53 23.96 20.74
N LEU A 229 12.30 22.90 19.95
CA LEU A 229 12.99 21.63 20.12
C LEU A 229 14.51 21.77 19.94
N ARG A 230 14.96 22.58 18.98
CA ARG A 230 16.40 22.87 18.82
C ARG A 230 16.97 23.56 20.06
N SER A 231 16.30 24.59 20.57
CA SER A 231 16.74 25.29 21.77
C SER A 231 16.74 24.40 23.02
N GLU A 232 15.79 23.46 23.11
CA GLU A 232 15.73 22.49 24.20
C GLU A 232 16.89 21.49 24.12
N VAL A 233 17.18 20.96 22.94
CA VAL A 233 18.33 20.08 22.70
C VAL A 233 19.65 20.82 22.93
N GLU A 234 19.75 22.09 22.55
CA GLU A 234 20.93 22.93 22.82
C GLU A 234 21.12 23.13 24.33
N ARG A 235 20.06 23.47 25.07
CA ARG A 235 20.09 23.57 26.53
C ARG A 235 20.50 22.25 27.20
N GLU A 236 19.98 21.11 26.74
CA GLU A 236 20.36 19.80 27.29
C GLU A 236 21.85 19.49 27.04
N ARG A 237 22.35 19.84 25.85
CA ARG A 237 23.78 19.69 25.52
C ARG A 237 24.64 20.58 26.40
N GLU A 238 24.23 21.83 26.64
CA GLU A 238 24.94 22.76 27.54
C GLU A 238 24.96 22.24 28.97
N LEU A 239 23.83 21.76 29.50
CA LEU A 239 23.77 21.16 30.83
C LEU A 239 24.68 19.94 30.96
N PHE A 240 24.68 19.06 29.95
CA PHE A 240 25.56 17.89 29.94
C PHE A 240 27.04 18.30 29.88
N TRP A 241 27.36 19.31 29.06
CA TRP A 241 28.71 19.87 28.97
C TRP A 241 29.15 20.47 30.31
N GLU A 242 28.31 21.27 30.95
CA GLU A 242 28.59 21.83 32.28
C GLU A 242 28.81 20.74 33.34
N GLN A 243 27.96 19.71 33.35
CA GLN A 243 28.11 18.58 34.28
C GLN A 243 29.44 17.86 34.05
N THR A 244 29.80 17.62 32.79
CA THR A 244 31.07 16.98 32.43
C THR A 244 32.27 17.85 32.83
N CYS A 245 32.19 19.17 32.63
CA CYS A 245 33.22 20.12 33.06
C CYS A 245 33.36 20.15 34.59
N ARG A 246 32.26 20.14 35.34
CA ARG A 246 32.29 20.06 36.82
C ARG A 246 32.97 18.78 37.28
N GLN A 247 32.62 17.64 36.69
CA GLN A 247 33.26 16.35 37.01
C GLN A 247 34.75 16.35 36.69
N ARG A 248 35.15 16.88 35.53
CA ARG A 248 36.57 17.02 35.17
C ARG A 248 37.32 17.88 36.17
N ALA A 249 36.78 19.04 36.55
CA ALA A 249 37.41 19.94 37.51
C ALA A 249 37.56 19.31 38.91
N VAL A 250 36.62 18.46 39.34
CA VAL A 250 36.76 17.70 40.60
C VAL A 250 37.88 16.67 40.48
N LEU A 251 37.92 15.90 39.40
CA LEU A 251 38.97 14.91 39.16
C LEU A 251 40.36 15.56 39.03
N GLU A 252 40.46 16.73 38.40
CA GLU A 252 41.70 17.50 38.29
C GLU A 252 42.21 17.90 39.68
N LYS A 253 41.34 18.43 40.56
CA LYS A 253 41.72 18.75 41.95
C LYS A 253 42.15 17.53 42.75
N ASP A 254 41.48 16.40 42.55
CA ASP A 254 41.86 15.14 43.22
C ASP A 254 43.22 14.64 42.75
N LEU A 255 43.50 14.74 41.44
CA LEU A 255 44.80 14.43 40.88
C LEU A 255 45.88 15.35 41.45
N GLU A 256 45.63 16.65 41.53
CA GLU A 256 46.56 17.61 42.15
C GLU A 256 46.85 17.28 43.62
N ARG A 257 45.82 16.96 44.41
CA ARG A 257 45.97 16.54 45.81
C ARG A 257 46.81 15.27 45.92
N LEU A 258 46.52 14.25 45.12
CA LEU A 258 47.26 12.98 45.13
C LEU A 258 48.72 13.18 44.70
N GLN A 259 48.98 14.06 43.74
CA GLN A 259 50.35 14.43 43.35
C GLN A 259 51.11 15.13 44.48
N ALA A 260 50.46 16.02 45.23
CA ALA A 260 51.06 16.66 46.39
C ALA A 260 51.36 15.66 47.53
N GLU A 261 50.44 14.74 47.80
CA GLU A 261 50.64 13.65 48.76
C GLU A 261 51.81 12.75 48.34
N GLU A 262 51.87 12.35 47.06
CA GLU A 262 52.96 11.56 46.50
C GLU A 262 54.31 12.27 46.65
N ALA A 263 54.37 13.57 46.36
CA ALA A 263 55.58 14.39 46.55
C ALA A 263 56.01 14.42 48.02
N SER A 264 55.08 14.61 48.95
CA SER A 264 55.36 14.62 50.39
C SER A 264 55.87 13.25 50.90
N LEU A 265 55.30 12.15 50.40
CA LEU A 265 55.73 10.80 50.74
C LEU A 265 57.11 10.49 50.16
N ARG A 266 57.40 10.93 48.93
CA ARG A 266 58.74 10.84 48.34
C ARG A 266 59.76 11.61 49.19
N GLU A 267 59.43 12.81 49.64
CA GLU A 267 60.31 13.59 50.51
C GLU A 267 60.58 12.86 51.83
N LYS A 268 59.53 12.40 52.53
CA LYS A 268 59.65 11.60 53.76
C LYS A 268 60.53 10.36 53.55
N LEU A 269 60.35 9.65 52.44
CA LEU A 269 61.18 8.50 52.09
C LEU A 269 62.65 8.91 51.93
N THR A 270 62.93 10.02 51.26
CA THR A 270 64.32 10.49 51.09
C THR A 270 64.96 10.90 52.42
N LEU A 271 64.19 11.50 53.34
CA LEU A 271 64.66 11.85 54.68
C LEU A 271 64.96 10.60 55.51
N ALA A 272 64.06 9.62 55.52
CA ALA A 272 64.27 8.34 56.19
C ALA A 272 65.48 7.59 55.62
N GLN A 273 65.71 7.65 54.29
CA GLN A 273 66.91 7.09 53.67
C GLN A 273 68.19 7.81 54.12
N LYS A 274 68.18 9.15 54.20
CA LYS A 274 69.32 9.91 54.73
C LYS A 274 69.60 9.56 56.18
N GLU A 275 68.59 9.43 57.02
CA GLU A 275 68.75 9.04 58.41
C GLU A 275 69.26 7.61 58.56
N ASN A 276 68.74 6.66 57.77
CA ASN A 276 69.26 5.29 57.75
C ASN A 276 70.74 5.27 57.34
N SER A 277 71.15 6.09 56.35
CA SER A 277 72.56 6.22 55.99
C SER A 277 73.43 6.84 57.10
N ARG A 278 72.87 7.75 57.91
CA ARG A 278 73.54 8.33 59.09
C ARG A 278 73.72 7.27 60.18
N LEU A 279 72.65 6.57 60.54
CA LEU A 279 72.67 5.51 61.54
C LEU A 279 73.61 4.37 61.13
N GLN A 280 73.64 4.00 59.85
CA GLN A 280 74.61 3.02 59.32
C GLN A 280 76.06 3.46 59.54
N LYS A 281 76.38 4.75 59.33
CA LYS A 281 77.73 5.28 59.61
C LYS A 281 78.05 5.25 61.10
N GLU A 282 77.12 5.66 61.95
CA GLU A 282 77.29 5.62 63.41
C GLU A 282 77.51 4.19 63.92
N ILE A 283 76.77 3.21 63.38
CA ILE A 283 76.99 1.78 63.70
C ILE A 283 78.41 1.36 63.31
N VAL A 284 78.88 1.71 62.12
CA VAL A 284 80.25 1.37 61.68
C VAL A 284 81.30 2.02 62.60
N GLU A 285 81.16 3.30 62.94
CA GLU A 285 82.07 4.00 63.85
C GLU A 285 82.09 3.37 65.25
N VAL A 286 80.92 2.96 65.77
CA VAL A 286 80.82 2.27 67.06
C VAL A 286 81.47 0.89 67.01
N VAL A 287 81.28 0.13 65.93
CA VAL A 287 81.93 -1.18 65.73
C VAL A 287 83.45 -1.04 65.63
N GLU A 288 83.96 0.00 64.95
CA GLU A 288 85.39 0.29 64.90
C GLU A 288 85.97 0.58 66.29
N LYS A 289 85.33 1.49 67.05
CA LYS A 289 85.71 1.79 68.44
C LYS A 289 85.65 0.56 69.35
N LEU A 290 84.63 -0.28 69.18
CA LEU A 290 84.53 -1.56 69.91
C LEU A 290 85.73 -2.44 69.57
N SER A 291 86.07 -2.60 68.30
CA SER A 291 87.24 -3.41 67.88
C SER A 291 88.57 -2.87 68.41
N GLU A 292 88.72 -1.54 68.53
CA GLU A 292 89.89 -0.91 69.14
C GLU A 292 89.95 -1.19 70.64
N SER A 293 88.82 -1.08 71.34
CA SER A 293 88.71 -1.41 72.76
C SER A 293 88.96 -2.90 73.01
N GLU A 294 88.46 -3.80 72.18
CA GLU A 294 88.72 -5.24 72.25
C GLU A 294 90.22 -5.54 72.06
N LYS A 295 90.88 -4.88 71.09
CA LYS A 295 92.34 -4.97 70.91
C LYS A 295 93.10 -4.46 72.13
N LEU A 296 92.63 -3.39 72.78
CA LEU A 296 93.23 -2.88 74.01
C LEU A 296 93.06 -3.86 75.17
N VAL A 297 91.87 -4.45 75.34
CA VAL A 297 91.61 -5.48 76.34
C VAL A 297 92.52 -6.69 76.11
N LEU A 298 92.66 -7.18 74.87
CA LEU A 298 93.57 -8.28 74.54
C LEU A 298 95.03 -7.94 74.87
N LYS A 299 95.48 -6.72 74.61
CA LYS A 299 96.83 -6.27 75.00
C LYS A 299 97.00 -6.27 76.52
N LEU A 300 96.06 -5.69 77.25
CA LEU A 300 96.08 -5.65 78.71
C LEU A 300 96.02 -7.05 79.33
N GLN A 301 95.25 -7.97 78.73
CA GLN A 301 95.24 -9.38 79.12
C GLN A 301 96.62 -10.02 78.92
N ASN A 302 97.26 -9.81 77.77
CA ASN A 302 98.62 -10.32 77.52
C ASN A 302 99.67 -9.71 78.47
N ASP A 303 99.58 -8.41 78.74
CA ASP A 303 100.48 -7.71 79.67
C ASP A 303 100.28 -8.23 81.10
N LEU A 304 99.03 -8.48 81.51
CA LEU A 304 98.71 -9.11 82.80
C LEU A 304 99.28 -10.53 82.86
N ASP A 305 99.07 -11.35 81.84
CA ASP A 305 99.63 -12.71 81.76
C ASP A 305 101.17 -12.68 81.79
N PHE A 306 101.80 -11.70 81.15
CA PHE A 306 103.24 -11.50 81.22
C PHE A 306 103.71 -11.14 82.63
N VAL A 307 103.04 -10.20 83.30
CA VAL A 307 103.35 -9.82 84.69
C VAL A 307 103.09 -10.99 85.64
N LEU A 308 102.01 -11.75 85.46
CA LEU A 308 101.73 -12.95 86.25
C LEU A 308 102.82 -14.00 86.04
N LYS A 309 103.28 -14.25 84.81
CA LYS A 309 104.40 -15.16 84.54
C LYS A 309 105.71 -14.66 85.16
N ASP A 310 106.05 -13.38 84.99
CA ASP A 310 107.31 -12.80 85.48
C ASP A 310 107.37 -12.65 87.02
N LYS A 311 106.22 -12.38 87.67
CA LYS A 311 106.13 -12.15 89.13
C LYS A 311 105.71 -13.39 89.92
N LEU A 312 105.03 -14.36 89.30
CA LEU A 312 104.45 -15.51 90.00
C LEU A 312 104.92 -16.87 89.48
N GLU A 313 105.74 -17.00 88.44
CA GLU A 313 106.45 -18.28 88.21
C GLU A 313 107.50 -18.48 89.32
N PRO A 314 107.33 -19.45 90.24
CA PRO A 314 108.23 -19.60 91.37
C PRO A 314 109.54 -20.23 90.89
N GLN A 315 110.61 -19.44 90.75
CA GLN A 315 111.97 -19.96 90.66
C GLN A 315 112.53 -20.41 92.03
N SER A 316 111.73 -20.34 93.11
CA SER A 316 112.13 -20.91 94.40
C SER A 316 111.56 -22.32 94.55
N ILE A 317 112.46 -23.30 94.50
CA ILE A 317 112.20 -24.71 94.83
C ILE A 317 111.52 -24.84 96.23
N GLU A 318 111.75 -23.86 97.11
CA GLU A 318 111.11 -23.73 98.42
C GLU A 318 109.61 -23.44 98.39
N LEU A 319 109.11 -22.64 97.44
CA LEU A 319 107.67 -22.39 97.29
C LEU A 319 106.96 -23.61 96.70
N LEU A 320 107.57 -24.30 95.74
CA LEU A 320 107.03 -25.56 95.22
C LEU A 320 107.00 -26.65 96.31
N ALA A 321 108.06 -26.77 97.13
CA ALA A 321 108.05 -27.67 98.28
C ALA A 321 107.00 -27.26 99.34
N GLN A 322 106.72 -25.97 99.49
CA GLN A 322 105.69 -25.48 100.39
C GLN A 322 104.27 -25.74 99.85
N GLU A 323 104.05 -25.58 98.55
CA GLU A 323 102.81 -25.94 97.86
C GLU A 323 102.57 -27.45 97.90
N GLU A 324 103.59 -28.28 97.71
CA GLU A 324 103.49 -29.73 97.87
C GLU A 324 103.09 -30.12 99.30
N ARG A 325 103.66 -29.47 100.33
CA ARG A 325 103.24 -29.67 101.73
C ARG A 325 101.79 -29.24 101.97
N PHE A 326 101.36 -28.10 101.42
CA PHE A 326 99.95 -27.68 101.54
C PHE A 326 99.02 -28.60 100.76
N ALA A 327 99.43 -29.12 99.61
CA ALA A 327 98.67 -30.10 98.84
C ALA A 327 98.55 -31.44 99.58
N GLU A 328 99.59 -31.88 100.30
CA GLU A 328 99.52 -33.04 101.18
C GLU A 328 98.56 -32.82 102.35
N VAL A 329 98.62 -31.65 103.00
CA VAL A 329 97.68 -31.28 104.08
C VAL A 329 96.24 -31.20 103.56
N LEU A 330 96.02 -30.62 102.38
CA LEU A 330 94.71 -30.57 101.75
C LEU A 330 94.21 -31.99 101.41
N LYS A 331 95.06 -32.87 100.87
CA LYS A 331 94.70 -34.27 100.62
C LYS A 331 94.36 -35.03 101.91
N GLU A 332 95.09 -34.80 103.02
CA GLU A 332 94.75 -35.39 104.32
C GLU A 332 93.40 -34.88 104.86
N TYR A 333 93.12 -33.58 104.67
CA TYR A 333 91.82 -33.00 105.06
C TYR A 333 90.68 -33.49 104.17
N GLU A 334 90.90 -33.63 102.86
CA GLU A 334 89.94 -34.25 101.94
C GLU A 334 89.68 -35.71 102.32
N LEU A 335 90.71 -36.47 102.70
CA LEU A 335 90.56 -37.84 103.19
C LEU A 335 89.73 -37.88 104.48
N LYS A 336 90.00 -36.98 105.44
CA LYS A 336 89.19 -36.84 106.66
C LYS A 336 87.75 -36.43 106.36
N CYS A 337 87.53 -35.53 105.41
CA CYS A 337 86.19 -35.16 104.97
C CYS A 337 85.46 -36.36 104.34
N ARG A 338 86.17 -37.19 103.58
CA ARG A 338 85.62 -38.41 102.98
C ARG A 338 85.32 -39.48 104.04
N ASP A 339 86.20 -39.71 105.00
CA ASP A 339 85.95 -40.61 106.15
C ASP A 339 84.77 -40.13 107.01
N LEU A 340 84.65 -38.81 107.25
CA LEU A 340 83.52 -38.23 107.97
C LEU A 340 82.23 -38.34 107.17
N GLN A 341 82.30 -38.24 105.84
CA GLN A 341 81.18 -38.44 104.96
C GLN A 341 80.75 -39.92 104.97
N ASP A 342 81.67 -40.87 104.83
CA ASP A 342 81.38 -42.31 104.92
C ASP A 342 80.76 -42.68 106.27
N ARG A 343 81.27 -42.11 107.38
CA ARG A 343 80.66 -42.29 108.71
C ARG A 343 79.27 -41.68 108.81
N ASN A 344 79.06 -40.50 108.23
CA ASN A 344 77.73 -39.90 108.20
C ASN A 344 76.77 -40.72 107.33
N ASP A 345 77.24 -41.29 106.22
CA ASP A 345 76.45 -42.14 105.35
C ASP A 345 76.12 -43.48 106.02
N GLU A 346 77.06 -44.09 106.75
CA GLU A 346 76.81 -45.26 107.60
C GLU A 346 75.79 -44.95 108.71
N LEU A 347 75.90 -43.79 109.37
CA LEU A 347 74.95 -43.34 110.38
C LEU A 347 73.57 -43.04 109.78
N LEU A 348 73.51 -42.46 108.58
CA LEU A 348 72.27 -42.23 107.85
C LEU A 348 71.63 -43.56 107.45
N ALA A 349 72.39 -44.52 106.94
CA ALA A 349 71.91 -45.86 106.64
C ALA A 349 71.44 -46.60 107.90
N ALA A 350 72.11 -46.42 109.04
CA ALA A 350 71.67 -46.96 110.33
C ALA A 350 70.38 -46.28 110.83
N LEU A 351 70.26 -44.95 110.68
CA LEU A 351 69.05 -44.20 111.01
C LEU A 351 67.87 -44.57 110.10
N GLU A 352 68.12 -44.78 108.81
CA GLU A 352 67.13 -45.27 107.84
C GLU A 352 66.74 -46.72 108.16
N GLY A 353 67.69 -47.58 108.52
CA GLY A 353 67.44 -48.95 108.98
C GLY A 353 66.61 -49.00 110.28
N LEU A 354 66.82 -48.06 111.20
CA LEU A 354 65.99 -47.90 112.40
C LEU A 354 64.62 -47.28 112.09
N ARG A 355 64.52 -46.36 111.12
CA ARG A 355 63.24 -45.84 110.60
C ARG A 355 62.43 -46.91 109.87
N ALA A 356 63.07 -47.83 109.15
CA ALA A 356 62.45 -48.93 108.43
C ALA A 356 61.92 -50.05 109.36
N GLN A 357 62.38 -50.09 110.62
CA GLN A 357 61.90 -51.02 111.65
C GLN A 357 60.71 -50.48 112.46
N LEU A 358 60.22 -49.27 112.14
CA LEU A 358 59.04 -48.68 112.78
C LEU A 358 57.75 -48.98 111.97
N PRO A 359 56.73 -49.63 112.55
CA PRO A 359 55.49 -49.99 111.84
C PRO A 359 54.67 -48.79 111.33
N SER A 360 54.13 -48.99 110.14
CA SER A 360 53.49 -48.05 109.22
C SER A 360 52.40 -47.14 109.81
N SER A 361 52.68 -45.85 109.87
CA SER A 361 51.67 -44.77 109.91
C SER A 361 52.36 -43.49 109.45
N TRP A 362 51.83 -42.88 108.38
CA TRP A 362 52.27 -41.63 107.72
C TRP A 362 53.48 -41.73 106.76
N HIS A 363 53.20 -42.02 105.49
CA HIS A 363 54.06 -41.61 104.38
C HIS A 363 53.25 -40.88 103.30
N GLY A 364 53.75 -39.69 102.92
CA GLY A 364 53.27 -38.92 101.78
C GLY A 364 53.56 -37.40 101.85
N ARG A 365 54.84 -37.00 101.93
CA ARG A 365 55.35 -35.64 101.56
C ARG A 365 56.06 -35.78 100.18
N PRO A 366 56.46 -34.71 99.43
CA PRO A 366 56.80 -33.37 99.91
C PRO A 366 56.38 -32.13 99.06
N HIS A 367 56.18 -31.06 99.83
CA HIS A 367 56.35 -29.63 99.57
C HIS A 367 57.28 -29.14 98.44
N ALA A 368 56.74 -28.25 97.61
CA ALA A 368 57.30 -26.98 97.10
C ALA A 368 56.10 -26.11 96.63
N GLN A 369 55.93 -24.80 96.76
CA GLN A 369 56.51 -23.65 97.46
C GLN A 369 55.30 -22.69 97.74
N PRO A 370 55.43 -21.66 98.62
CA PRO A 370 54.35 -20.73 99.00
C PRO A 370 54.02 -19.78 97.83
N GLU A 371 52.84 -19.17 97.66
CA GLU A 371 52.00 -18.50 98.64
C GLU A 371 50.61 -18.23 98.00
N GLU A 372 49.54 -18.56 98.73
CA GLU A 372 48.17 -18.09 98.51
C GLU A 372 48.14 -16.55 98.65
N GLN A 373 47.32 -15.79 97.93
CA GLN A 373 45.92 -15.59 98.33
C GLN A 373 45.05 -15.03 97.18
N LEU A 374 44.18 -15.90 96.70
CA LEU A 374 42.71 -15.75 96.64
C LEU A 374 42.11 -14.39 96.18
N LEU A 375 41.57 -14.43 94.95
CA LEU A 375 40.28 -13.83 94.54
C LEU A 375 39.09 -14.42 95.37
N PRO A 376 37.80 -14.01 95.25
CA PRO A 376 37.15 -12.91 94.50
C PRO A 376 35.99 -12.15 95.25
N GLY A 377 35.55 -11.04 94.66
CA GLY A 377 34.12 -10.82 94.31
C GLY A 377 33.11 -10.36 95.38
N HIS A 378 32.76 -9.07 95.38
CA HIS A 378 31.46 -8.52 94.92
C HIS A 378 31.33 -7.04 95.35
N GLY A 379 30.76 -6.20 94.48
CA GLY A 379 30.66 -4.74 94.64
C GLY A 379 29.83 -4.27 95.82
N PRO A 380 29.82 -2.95 96.11
CA PRO A 380 28.82 -2.11 95.44
C PRO A 380 29.23 -0.64 95.16
N ALA A 381 28.50 -0.04 94.21
CA ALA A 381 28.01 1.34 94.16
C ALA A 381 28.94 2.54 94.48
N GLY A 382 29.09 3.39 93.47
CA GLY A 382 28.81 4.82 93.58
C GLY A 382 29.86 5.69 94.28
N ILE A 383 30.74 6.31 93.49
CA ILE A 383 31.39 7.57 93.89
C ILE A 383 31.18 8.59 92.77
N SER A 384 30.40 9.61 93.12
CA SER A 384 30.24 10.87 92.42
C SER A 384 31.59 11.57 92.30
N PHE A 385 32.07 11.81 91.08
CA PHE A 385 33.26 12.62 90.84
C PHE A 385 32.84 14.10 90.87
N ILE A 386 32.90 14.70 92.06
CA ILE A 386 33.11 16.15 92.21
C ILE A 386 34.62 16.30 92.39
N GLY A 387 35.28 16.77 91.34
CA GLY A 387 36.69 17.17 91.37
C GLY A 387 36.75 18.66 91.08
N ASP A 388 36.96 19.44 92.15
CA ASP A 388 37.04 20.89 92.13
C ASP A 388 38.13 21.41 91.18
N SER A 389 37.75 22.44 90.43
CA SER A 389 38.59 23.23 89.55
C SER A 389 39.70 23.94 90.34
N ILE A 390 40.94 23.70 89.93
CA ILE A 390 42.10 24.55 90.25
C ILE A 390 41.81 25.96 89.70
N PRO A 391 42.20 27.05 90.39
CA PRO A 391 41.96 28.41 89.92
C PRO A 391 42.75 28.64 88.63
N VAL A 392 42.03 28.65 87.51
CA VAL A 392 42.53 28.99 86.19
C VAL A 392 42.66 30.51 86.11
N ASN A 393 43.81 31.01 85.67
CA ASN A 393 44.07 32.44 85.52
C ASN A 393 42.97 33.11 84.68
N LEU A 394 42.60 34.36 85.02
CA LEU A 394 41.61 35.20 84.31
C LEU A 394 41.82 35.23 82.78
N GLU A 395 43.08 35.07 82.34
CA GLU A 395 43.49 35.00 80.95
C GLU A 395 42.98 33.75 80.22
N THR A 396 42.94 32.60 80.90
CA THR A 396 42.43 31.35 80.33
C THR A 396 40.90 31.29 80.33
N GLU A 397 40.24 32.02 81.24
CA GLU A 397 38.77 32.21 81.21
C GLU A 397 38.35 33.14 80.05
N ILE A 398 39.08 34.24 79.82
CA ILE A 398 38.85 35.12 78.65
C ILE A 398 39.12 34.37 77.35
N MET A 399 40.18 33.55 77.26
CA MET A 399 40.44 32.72 76.08
C MET A 399 39.33 31.69 75.83
N MET A 400 38.85 31.00 76.87
CA MET A 400 37.73 30.05 76.72
C MET A 400 36.43 30.74 76.29
N GLU A 401 36.16 31.95 76.80
CA GLU A 401 34.95 32.69 76.44
C GLU A 401 35.05 33.23 75.01
N GLN A 402 36.22 33.68 74.55
CA GLN A 402 36.46 34.03 73.14
C GLN A 402 36.29 32.84 72.20
N VAL A 403 36.77 31.65 72.58
CA VAL A 403 36.58 30.42 71.80
C VAL A 403 35.10 30.03 71.73
N LYS A 404 34.34 30.18 72.82
CA LYS A 404 32.89 29.97 72.82
C LYS A 404 32.16 30.96 71.94
N GLU A 405 32.51 32.25 71.99
CA GLU A 405 31.92 33.27 71.12
C GLU A 405 32.20 32.97 69.64
N HIS A 406 33.42 32.56 69.29
CA HIS A 406 33.76 32.11 67.94
C HIS A 406 32.98 30.87 67.53
N TYR A 407 32.78 29.90 68.43
CA TYR A 407 31.99 28.70 68.15
C TYR A 407 30.51 29.03 67.94
N GLN A 408 29.94 29.92 68.77
CA GLN A 408 28.56 30.41 68.61
C GLN A 408 28.39 31.22 67.31
N ALA A 409 29.35 32.07 66.95
CA ALA A 409 29.34 32.80 65.70
C ALA A 409 29.41 31.86 64.48
N LEU A 410 30.26 30.83 64.54
CA LEU A 410 30.37 29.80 63.51
C LEU A 410 29.09 28.97 63.40
N GLN A 411 28.46 28.64 64.54
CA GLN A 411 27.19 27.94 64.59
C GLN A 411 26.06 28.75 63.93
N ILE A 412 25.95 30.05 64.23
CA ILE A 412 24.97 30.95 63.60
C ILE A 412 25.23 31.07 62.08
N GLN A 413 26.49 31.12 61.65
CA GLN A 413 26.84 31.13 60.22
C GLN A 413 26.46 29.84 59.49
N LEU A 414 26.67 28.69 60.13
CA LEU A 414 26.27 27.41 59.55
C LEU A 414 24.74 27.29 59.49
N GLU A 415 24.04 27.68 60.56
CA GLU A 415 22.59 27.64 60.63
C GLU A 415 21.94 28.60 59.63
N THR A 416 22.49 29.80 59.43
CA THR A 416 22.03 30.73 58.39
C THR A 416 22.28 30.20 56.97
N LYS A 417 23.42 29.54 56.72
CA LYS A 417 23.69 28.88 55.43
C LYS A 417 22.77 27.69 55.16
N VAL A 418 22.53 26.84 56.16
CA VAL A 418 21.59 25.72 56.03
C VAL A 418 20.19 26.26 55.75
N ASN A 419 19.74 27.27 56.49
CA ASN A 419 18.46 27.92 56.26
C ASN A 419 18.35 28.58 54.87
N SER A 420 19.44 29.11 54.29
CA SER A 420 19.41 29.63 52.92
C SER A 420 19.25 28.51 51.90
N TYR A 421 19.98 27.40 52.06
CA TYR A 421 19.86 26.26 51.15
C TYR A 421 18.51 25.55 51.26
N GLU A 422 17.94 25.43 52.47
CA GLU A 422 16.60 24.89 52.67
C GLU A 422 15.54 25.73 51.95
N LYS A 423 15.62 27.06 52.04
CA LYS A 423 14.72 27.97 51.32
C LYS A 423 14.86 27.88 49.80
N GLU A 424 16.09 27.74 49.29
CA GLU A 424 16.34 27.53 47.86
C GLU A 424 15.77 26.19 47.38
N MET A 425 15.94 25.13 48.15
CA MET A 425 15.37 23.80 47.86
C MET A 425 13.84 23.79 47.94
N GLU A 426 13.24 24.54 48.87
CA GLU A 426 11.79 24.73 48.90
C GLU A 426 11.28 25.56 47.72
N ALA A 427 12.04 26.56 47.28
CA ALA A 427 11.71 27.33 46.07
C ALA A 427 11.73 26.45 44.83
N MET A 428 12.80 25.68 44.63
CA MET A 428 12.94 24.73 43.54
C MET A 428 11.82 23.67 43.55
N ARG A 429 11.48 23.14 44.74
CA ARG A 429 10.36 22.19 44.88
C ARG A 429 9.01 22.81 44.52
N ARG A 430 8.77 24.08 44.88
CA ARG A 430 7.55 24.80 44.48
C ARG A 430 7.50 25.03 42.97
N ASP A 431 8.63 25.33 42.34
CA ASP A 431 8.67 25.57 40.90
C ASP A 431 8.47 24.28 40.11
N PHE A 432 9.11 23.17 40.49
CA PHE A 432 8.81 21.85 39.91
C PHE A 432 7.35 21.41 40.11
N ALA A 433 6.74 21.73 41.26
CA ALA A 433 5.33 21.43 41.48
C ALA A 433 4.42 22.21 40.53
N LYS A 434 4.73 23.50 40.27
CA LYS A 434 4.01 24.33 39.30
C LYS A 434 4.18 23.81 37.87
N GLU A 435 5.41 23.51 37.45
CA GLU A 435 5.68 22.94 36.11
C GLU A 435 4.90 21.64 35.90
N ARG A 436 4.82 20.78 36.92
CA ARG A 436 4.03 19.55 36.87
C ARG A 436 2.54 19.83 36.72
N GLU A 437 2.01 20.82 37.43
CA GLU A 437 0.60 21.23 37.31
C GLU A 437 0.30 21.84 35.94
N GLU A 438 1.18 22.68 35.41
CA GLU A 438 1.07 23.28 34.08
C GLU A 438 1.11 22.21 32.98
N LEU A 439 2.03 21.25 33.07
CA LEU A 439 2.11 20.12 32.14
C LEU A 439 0.84 19.25 32.22
N GLN A 440 0.35 18.99 33.44
CA GLN A 440 -0.88 18.23 33.63
C GLN A 440 -2.10 18.98 33.07
N GLN A 441 -2.15 20.30 33.18
CA GLN A 441 -3.20 21.13 32.58
C GLN A 441 -3.10 21.16 31.06
N ALA A 442 -1.90 21.30 30.51
CA ALA A 442 -1.65 21.25 29.06
C ALA A 442 -2.12 19.91 28.47
N PHE A 443 -1.77 18.79 29.11
CA PHE A 443 -2.23 17.46 28.71
C PHE A 443 -3.76 17.34 28.76
N ARG A 444 -4.41 17.86 29.81
CA ARG A 444 -5.88 17.87 29.89
C ARG A 444 -6.53 18.68 28.76
N LEU A 445 -5.94 19.82 28.38
CA LEU A 445 -6.45 20.62 27.26
C LEU A 445 -6.24 19.91 25.92
N GLU A 446 -5.10 19.26 25.72
CA GLU A 446 -4.82 18.48 24.51
C GLU A 446 -5.80 17.33 24.35
N VAL A 447 -6.06 16.57 25.42
CA VAL A 447 -7.07 15.50 25.41
C VAL A 447 -8.45 16.05 25.02
N ARG A 448 -8.87 17.19 25.58
CA ARG A 448 -10.16 17.81 25.22
C ARG A 448 -10.23 18.21 23.76
N VAL A 449 -9.15 18.78 23.21
CA VAL A 449 -9.10 19.17 21.78
C VAL A 449 -9.17 17.94 20.88
N LEU A 450 -8.47 16.86 21.25
CA LEU A 450 -8.52 15.59 20.53
C LEU A 450 -9.91 14.95 20.60
N GLU A 451 -10.59 15.03 21.74
CA GLU A 451 -11.97 14.57 21.91
C GLU A 451 -12.96 15.36 21.05
N CYS A 452 -12.85 16.69 21.00
CA CYS A 452 -13.66 17.53 20.11
C CYS A 452 -13.43 17.15 18.64
N ARG A 453 -12.18 16.96 18.23
CA ARG A 453 -11.85 16.55 16.86
C ARG A 453 -12.38 15.16 16.53
N ARG A 454 -12.37 14.23 17.51
CA ARG A 454 -12.98 12.91 17.36
C ARG A 454 -14.50 13.04 17.14
N ALA A 455 -15.18 13.85 17.94
CA ALA A 455 -16.62 14.09 17.79
C ALA A 455 -16.98 14.71 16.43
N ASP A 456 -16.19 15.68 15.94
CA ASP A 456 -16.40 16.26 14.60
C ASP A 456 -16.27 15.21 13.48
N LEU A 457 -15.28 14.32 13.60
CA LEU A 457 -15.08 13.22 12.66
C LEU A 457 -16.21 12.20 12.72
N GLU A 458 -16.71 11.87 13.92
CA GLU A 458 -17.88 11.00 14.10
C GLU A 458 -19.13 11.58 13.42
N VAL A 459 -19.36 12.89 13.55
CA VAL A 459 -20.46 13.58 12.85
C VAL A 459 -20.28 13.53 11.33
N LEU A 460 -19.07 13.75 10.83
CA LEU A 460 -18.79 13.69 9.39
C LEU A 460 -19.01 12.28 8.83
N LEU A 461 -18.63 11.26 9.60
CA LEU A 461 -18.80 9.86 9.27
C LEU A 461 -20.29 9.45 9.31
N GLY A 462 -21.06 9.98 10.26
CA GLY A 462 -22.52 9.83 10.27
C GLY A 462 -23.16 10.43 9.02
N LYS A 463 -22.78 11.64 8.63
CA LYS A 463 -23.28 12.30 7.40
C LYS A 463 -22.95 11.53 6.13
N SER A 464 -21.73 10.98 6.02
CA SER A 464 -21.34 10.19 4.85
C SER A 464 -22.09 8.86 4.79
N GLN A 465 -22.34 8.22 5.94
CA GLN A 465 -23.18 7.02 6.03
C GLN A 465 -24.64 7.31 5.66
N GLU A 466 -25.21 8.44 6.08
CA GLU A 466 -26.55 8.87 5.68
C GLU A 466 -26.64 9.12 4.17
N PHE A 467 -25.61 9.72 3.58
CA PHE A 467 -25.53 9.92 2.13
C PHE A 467 -25.45 8.59 1.37
N ILE A 468 -24.63 7.66 1.85
CA ILE A 468 -24.54 6.29 1.30
C ILE A 468 -25.90 5.60 1.40
N ARG A 469 -26.58 5.69 2.55
CA ARG A 469 -27.92 5.12 2.74
C ARG A 469 -28.95 5.76 1.81
N GLY A 470 -28.91 7.08 1.63
CA GLY A 470 -29.77 7.79 0.70
C GLY A 470 -29.56 7.36 -0.76
N LEU A 471 -28.31 7.16 -1.18
CA LEU A 471 -27.99 6.61 -2.50
C LEU A 471 -28.45 5.15 -2.66
N GLN A 472 -28.31 4.34 -1.61
CA GLN A 472 -28.80 2.96 -1.59
C GLN A 472 -30.34 2.91 -1.68
N ASP A 473 -31.05 3.77 -0.94
CA ASP A 473 -32.51 3.87 -0.97
C ASP A 473 -33.01 4.36 -2.34
N GLN A 474 -32.32 5.31 -2.97
CA GLN A 474 -32.62 5.75 -4.35
C GLN A 474 -32.43 4.60 -5.35
N LEU A 475 -31.35 3.83 -5.23
CA LEU A 475 -31.11 2.65 -6.08
C LEU A 475 -32.18 1.57 -5.85
N GLN A 476 -32.63 1.40 -4.61
CA GLN A 476 -33.64 0.41 -4.24
C GLN A 476 -35.06 0.83 -4.65
N GLN A 477 -35.38 2.13 -4.64
CA GLN A 477 -36.64 2.67 -5.16
C GLN A 477 -36.76 2.54 -6.68
N VAL A 478 -35.67 2.77 -7.42
CA VAL A 478 -35.60 2.50 -8.87
C VAL A 478 -35.85 1.02 -9.18
N THR A 479 -35.56 0.13 -8.24
CA THR A 479 -35.73 -1.33 -8.38
C THR A 479 -37.11 -1.84 -7.96
N ARG A 480 -37.93 -1.06 -7.22
CA ARG A 480 -39.18 -1.52 -6.56
C ARG A 480 -40.51 -0.94 -7.08
N GLY A 481 -40.52 -0.10 -8.12
CA GLY A 481 -41.78 0.39 -8.70
C GLY A 481 -42.62 -0.76 -9.34
N PRO A 482 -43.93 -0.92 -9.02
CA PRO A 482 -44.77 -1.94 -9.64
C PRO A 482 -45.38 -1.47 -10.97
N LEU A 483 -45.72 -2.45 -11.82
CA LEU A 483 -46.66 -2.43 -12.98
C LEU A 483 -46.07 -2.37 -14.41
N PRO A 484 -46.76 -3.01 -15.39
CA PRO A 484 -46.17 -3.95 -16.32
C PRO A 484 -46.28 -3.44 -17.75
N GLU A 485 -45.27 -2.72 -18.23
CA GLU A 485 -45.13 -2.39 -19.66
C GLU A 485 -43.67 -2.06 -20.00
N GLN A 486 -42.75 -2.47 -19.12
CA GLN A 486 -41.34 -2.09 -19.14
C GLN A 486 -40.45 -3.15 -19.80
N ALA A 487 -41.01 -4.04 -20.64
CA ALA A 487 -40.21 -4.96 -21.45
C ALA A 487 -39.77 -4.30 -22.77
N GLY A 488 -40.68 -3.59 -23.46
CA GLY A 488 -40.36 -2.92 -24.72
C GLY A 488 -39.44 -1.70 -24.56
N LEU A 489 -39.66 -0.88 -23.53
CA LEU A 489 -38.84 0.31 -23.28
C LEU A 489 -37.45 -0.03 -22.73
N ARG A 490 -37.29 -1.09 -21.93
CA ARG A 490 -35.95 -1.56 -21.52
C ARG A 490 -35.15 -2.06 -22.71
N GLN A 491 -35.79 -2.70 -23.69
CA GLN A 491 -35.11 -3.18 -24.89
C GLN A 491 -34.69 -2.03 -25.82
N CYS A 492 -35.51 -0.98 -25.93
CA CYS A 492 -35.16 0.26 -26.65
C CYS A 492 -34.04 1.03 -25.96
N CYS A 493 -34.05 1.15 -24.62
CA CYS A 493 -32.97 1.79 -23.88
C CYS A 493 -31.67 0.97 -23.89
N VAL A 494 -31.75 -0.36 -23.89
CA VAL A 494 -30.57 -1.24 -24.04
C VAL A 494 -30.02 -1.17 -25.46
N HIS A 495 -30.85 -1.07 -26.50
CA HIS A 495 -30.38 -0.88 -27.89
C HIS A 495 -29.83 0.52 -28.15
N THR A 496 -30.39 1.58 -27.56
CA THR A 496 -29.83 2.93 -27.69
C THR A 496 -28.58 3.10 -26.84
N LEU A 497 -28.50 2.51 -25.65
CA LEU A 497 -27.28 2.47 -24.85
C LEU A 497 -26.21 1.55 -25.46
N SER A 498 -26.55 0.40 -26.05
CA SER A 498 -25.59 -0.45 -26.77
C SER A 498 -25.16 0.16 -28.10
N GLY A 499 -26.03 0.93 -28.76
CA GLY A 499 -25.72 1.72 -29.95
C GLY A 499 -24.89 2.98 -29.67
N LEU A 500 -24.97 3.54 -28.45
CA LEU A 500 -24.11 4.62 -27.98
C LEU A 500 -22.78 4.08 -27.44
N VAL A 501 -22.79 2.96 -26.70
CA VAL A 501 -21.58 2.26 -26.25
C VAL A 501 -20.79 1.66 -27.43
N GLY A 502 -21.48 1.15 -28.45
CA GLY A 502 -20.86 0.67 -29.69
C GLY A 502 -20.31 1.78 -30.59
N ARG A 503 -20.82 3.02 -30.46
CA ARG A 503 -20.28 4.22 -31.14
C ARG A 503 -19.19 4.93 -30.34
N LEU A 504 -19.17 4.77 -29.02
CA LEU A 504 -18.10 5.26 -28.13
C LEU A 504 -16.94 4.27 -28.00
N ALA A 505 -17.12 2.99 -28.32
CA ALA A 505 -16.08 1.96 -28.26
C ALA A 505 -14.89 2.20 -29.22
N PRO A 506 -15.06 2.71 -30.45
CA PRO A 506 -13.93 3.09 -31.30
C PRO A 506 -13.31 4.44 -30.91
N GLU A 507 -14.05 5.34 -30.24
CA GLU A 507 -13.51 6.64 -29.77
C GLU A 507 -12.75 6.55 -28.43
N GLN A 508 -12.97 5.48 -27.66
CA GLN A 508 -12.26 5.18 -26.40
C GLN A 508 -10.87 4.52 -26.60
N GLY A 509 -10.38 4.43 -27.84
CA GLY A 509 -8.96 4.22 -28.14
C GLY A 509 -8.54 5.11 -29.30
N PRO A 510 -7.26 5.50 -29.48
CA PRO A 510 -6.10 5.58 -28.60
C PRO A 510 -5.90 6.87 -27.73
N PRO A 511 -6.69 7.96 -27.82
CA PRO A 511 -6.27 9.26 -27.28
C PRO A 511 -6.43 9.42 -25.75
N GLU A 512 -7.18 8.55 -25.06
CA GLU A 512 -7.29 8.56 -23.58
C GLU A 512 -6.35 7.57 -22.88
N GLN A 513 -5.98 6.47 -23.53
CA GLN A 513 -4.99 5.52 -22.99
C GLN A 513 -3.57 6.07 -23.12
N GLU A 514 -3.25 6.81 -24.18
CA GLU A 514 -1.96 7.50 -24.31
C GLU A 514 -1.64 8.47 -23.15
N PRO A 515 -2.51 9.41 -22.74
CA PRO A 515 -2.22 10.32 -21.64
C PRO A 515 -2.19 9.60 -20.28
N ARG A 516 -3.01 8.56 -20.06
CA ARG A 516 -2.94 7.75 -18.83
C ARG A 516 -1.63 6.95 -18.76
N GLN A 517 -1.20 6.36 -19.87
CA GLN A 517 0.07 5.64 -19.97
C GLN A 517 1.28 6.59 -19.89
N ARG A 518 1.20 7.77 -20.53
CA ARG A 518 2.21 8.84 -20.39
C ARG A 518 2.29 9.36 -18.96
N HIS A 519 1.15 9.55 -18.28
CA HIS A 519 1.13 9.94 -16.87
C HIS A 519 1.72 8.85 -15.97
N ARG A 520 1.42 7.57 -16.24
CA ARG A 520 2.00 6.43 -15.52
C ARG A 520 3.52 6.35 -15.71
N ASN A 521 3.99 6.53 -16.94
CA ASN A 521 5.41 6.55 -17.27
C ASN A 521 6.12 7.76 -16.65
N GLU A 522 5.49 8.94 -16.65
CA GLU A 522 6.03 10.15 -16.03
C GLU A 522 6.09 10.02 -14.50
N LEU A 523 5.07 9.44 -13.86
CA LEU A 523 5.09 9.12 -12.43
C LEU A 523 6.20 8.13 -12.09
N GLN A 524 6.43 7.14 -12.95
CA GLN A 524 7.51 6.19 -12.77
C GLN A 524 8.89 6.85 -12.99
N ARG A 525 9.01 7.80 -13.91
CA ARG A 525 10.23 8.60 -14.11
C ARG A 525 10.52 9.50 -12.91
N VAL A 526 9.53 10.24 -12.43
CA VAL A 526 9.65 11.11 -11.25
C VAL A 526 9.99 10.31 -9.99
N ARG A 527 9.43 9.09 -9.83
CA ARG A 527 9.80 8.20 -8.72
C ARG A 527 11.27 7.78 -8.80
N LYS A 528 11.75 7.39 -9.97
CA LYS A 528 13.17 7.01 -10.18
C LYS A 528 14.11 8.20 -9.98
N GLU A 529 13.73 9.39 -10.45
CA GLU A 529 14.49 10.62 -10.23
C GLU A 529 14.54 10.99 -8.75
N ALA A 530 13.41 10.92 -8.03
CA ALA A 530 13.36 11.17 -6.60
C ALA A 530 14.18 10.15 -5.80
N GLU A 531 14.13 8.87 -6.18
CA GLU A 531 14.92 7.79 -5.58
C GLU A 531 16.42 7.98 -5.83
N ALA A 532 16.82 8.42 -7.04
CA ALA A 532 18.21 8.74 -7.34
C ALA A 532 18.72 9.96 -6.55
N VAL A 533 17.91 11.01 -6.39
CA VAL A 533 18.25 12.18 -5.59
C VAL A 533 18.36 11.82 -4.11
N LEU A 534 17.40 11.08 -3.58
CA LEU A 534 17.44 10.60 -2.19
C LEU A 534 18.66 9.71 -1.94
N ASN A 535 18.97 8.78 -2.84
CA ASN A 535 20.15 7.94 -2.71
C ASN A 535 21.45 8.75 -2.78
N TYR A 536 21.52 9.78 -3.63
CA TYR A 536 22.67 10.67 -3.70
C TYR A 536 22.83 11.50 -2.42
N GLU A 537 21.74 12.07 -1.89
CA GLU A 537 21.73 12.80 -0.62
C GLU A 537 22.12 11.87 0.55
N LEU A 538 21.60 10.63 0.57
CA LEU A 538 21.95 9.65 1.58
C LEU A 538 23.45 9.35 1.55
N LEU A 539 24.01 9.05 0.38
CA LEU A 539 25.44 8.77 0.20
C LEU A 539 26.32 9.96 0.59
N GLN A 540 25.86 11.18 0.31
CA GLN A 540 26.55 12.41 0.71
C GLN A 540 26.52 12.59 2.23
N THR A 541 25.37 12.33 2.88
CA THR A 541 25.26 12.40 4.34
C THR A 541 26.08 11.32 5.03
N GLU A 542 26.12 10.10 4.49
CA GLU A 542 26.97 9.01 4.97
C GLU A 542 28.46 9.35 4.83
N ALA A 543 28.88 9.92 3.70
CA ALA A 543 30.26 10.38 3.50
C ALA A 543 30.63 11.51 4.47
N GLN A 544 29.72 12.46 4.73
CA GLN A 544 29.93 13.53 5.71
C GLN A 544 29.99 12.99 7.15
N GLN A 545 29.16 12.01 7.49
CA GLN A 545 29.20 11.35 8.80
C GLN A 545 30.48 10.52 8.97
N ALA A 546 30.91 9.81 7.93
CA ALA A 546 32.16 9.06 7.94
C ALA A 546 33.40 9.97 8.06
N ALA A 547 33.39 11.13 7.42
CA ALA A 547 34.45 12.14 7.58
C ALA A 547 34.46 12.70 9.01
N ARG A 548 33.31 13.12 9.54
CA ARG A 548 33.19 13.60 10.93
C ARG A 548 33.59 12.54 11.95
N TYR A 549 33.27 11.27 11.70
CA TYR A 549 33.66 10.17 12.55
C TYR A 549 35.18 9.92 12.51
N LYS A 550 35.81 10.01 11.33
CA LYS A 550 37.28 9.95 11.21
C LYS A 550 37.94 11.10 11.95
N ASP A 551 37.43 12.33 11.81
CA ASP A 551 38.00 13.50 12.49
C ASP A 551 37.86 13.37 14.02
N LEU A 552 36.69 12.94 14.52
CA LEU A 552 36.43 12.75 15.95
C LEU A 552 37.30 11.65 16.59
N VAL A 553 37.76 10.66 15.81
CA VAL A 553 38.60 9.55 16.28
C VAL A 553 40.10 9.85 16.10
N LEU A 554 40.49 10.49 15.00
CA LEU A 554 41.89 10.76 14.68
C LEU A 554 42.45 11.96 15.44
N GLN A 555 41.66 13.01 15.72
CA GLN A 555 42.15 14.16 16.51
C GLN A 555 42.62 13.75 17.91
N PRO A 556 41.83 13.02 18.73
CA PRO A 556 42.28 12.61 20.05
C PRO A 556 43.46 11.63 20.03
N GLN A 557 43.62 10.86 18.94
CA GLN A 557 44.77 9.97 18.76
C GLN A 557 46.05 10.74 18.43
N GLN A 558 45.97 11.74 17.55
CA GLN A 558 47.11 12.61 17.24
C GLN A 558 47.50 13.46 18.44
N GLU A 559 46.53 14.05 19.15
CA GLU A 559 46.79 14.80 20.39
C GLU A 559 47.43 13.90 21.46
N LYS A 560 46.99 12.63 21.57
CA LYS A 560 47.62 11.66 22.48
C LYS A 560 49.06 11.31 22.05
N GLU A 561 49.33 11.14 20.76
CA GLU A 561 50.70 10.87 20.25
C GLU A 561 51.63 12.07 20.45
N GLU A 562 51.15 13.30 20.22
CA GLU A 562 51.88 14.52 20.48
C GLU A 562 52.18 14.70 21.97
N VAL A 563 51.20 14.48 22.85
CA VAL A 563 51.40 14.52 24.31
C VAL A 563 52.41 13.45 24.74
N LEU A 564 52.33 12.23 24.20
CA LEU A 564 53.29 11.16 24.49
C LEU A 564 54.71 11.50 24.01
N GLN A 565 54.87 12.09 22.82
CA GLN A 565 56.16 12.57 22.34
C GLN A 565 56.72 13.67 23.24
N THR A 566 55.87 14.60 23.66
CA THR A 566 56.28 15.71 24.53
C THR A 566 56.70 15.20 25.92
N SER A 567 55.95 14.25 26.50
CA SER A 567 56.32 13.60 27.76
C SER A 567 57.60 12.78 27.64
N LEU A 568 57.83 12.08 26.52
CA LEU A 568 59.06 11.34 26.28
C LEU A 568 60.28 12.26 26.17
N LEU A 569 60.14 13.42 25.52
CA LEU A 569 61.20 14.43 25.45
C LEU A 569 61.52 15.02 26.83
N GLN A 570 60.49 15.30 27.65
CA GLN A 570 60.69 15.77 29.02
C GLN A 570 61.38 14.72 29.90
N VAL A 571 61.01 13.44 29.77
CA VAL A 571 61.69 12.34 30.47
C VAL A 571 63.15 12.26 30.04
N HIS A 572 63.43 12.39 28.73
CA HIS A 572 64.79 12.36 28.21
C HIS A 572 65.65 13.53 28.74
N GLU A 573 65.10 14.75 28.78
CA GLU A 573 65.77 15.91 29.37
C GLU A 573 66.04 15.72 30.86
N VAL A 574 65.07 15.18 31.62
CA VAL A 574 65.25 14.92 33.06
C VAL A 574 66.30 13.83 33.30
N THR A 575 66.36 12.78 32.46
CA THR A 575 67.42 11.77 32.56
C THR A 575 68.80 12.35 32.24
N GLU A 576 68.94 13.20 31.23
CA GLU A 576 70.21 13.86 30.93
C GLU A 576 70.65 14.81 32.06
N GLN A 577 69.71 15.56 32.65
CA GLN A 577 69.99 16.40 33.82
C GLN A 577 70.44 15.58 35.02
N HIS A 578 69.79 14.44 35.25
CA HIS A 578 70.17 13.51 36.32
C HIS A 578 71.59 12.97 36.10
N ASP A 579 71.94 12.59 34.87
CA ASP A 579 73.27 12.06 34.54
C ASP A 579 74.37 13.13 34.67
N LEU A 580 74.12 14.36 34.23
CA LEU A 580 75.01 15.51 34.43
C LEU A 580 75.19 15.83 35.93
N GLU A 581 74.13 15.70 36.73
CA GLU A 581 74.22 15.92 38.17
C GLU A 581 74.98 14.80 38.88
N LYS A 582 74.83 13.55 38.41
CA LYS A 582 75.61 12.39 38.86
C LYS A 582 77.10 12.60 38.59
N GLU A 583 77.49 13.01 37.39
CA GLU A 583 78.89 13.34 37.07
C GLU A 583 79.44 14.46 37.96
N ARG A 584 78.65 15.51 38.21
CA ARG A 584 79.03 16.59 39.15
C ARG A 584 79.19 16.09 40.60
N ARG A 585 78.35 15.16 41.06
CA ARG A 585 78.48 14.54 42.39
C ARG A 585 79.73 13.67 42.48
N GLU A 586 80.03 12.88 41.45
CA GLU A 586 81.25 12.06 41.39
C GLU A 586 82.52 12.93 41.35
N GLY A 587 82.50 14.05 40.63
CA GLY A 587 83.58 15.05 40.64
C GLY A 587 83.87 15.62 42.04
N ARG A 588 82.82 16.03 42.76
CA ARG A 588 82.94 16.52 44.15
C ARG A 588 83.42 15.44 45.13
N GLY A 589 83.04 14.18 44.90
CA GLY A 589 83.52 13.03 45.67
C GLY A 589 85.03 12.81 45.51
N LYS A 590 85.56 13.00 44.30
CA LYS A 590 87.01 12.89 44.03
C LYS A 590 87.81 14.03 44.68
N GLU A 591 87.29 15.27 44.67
CA GLU A 591 87.93 16.42 45.36
C GLU A 591 87.98 16.26 46.88
N THR A 592 86.90 15.77 47.48
CA THR A 592 86.85 15.53 48.94
C THR A 592 87.81 14.43 49.39
N LEU A 593 87.98 13.37 48.58
CA LEU A 593 89.00 12.33 48.84
C LEU A 593 90.43 12.88 48.76
N LEU A 594 90.72 13.78 47.81
CA LEU A 594 92.02 14.46 47.73
C LEU A 594 92.26 15.39 48.94
N HIS A 595 91.24 16.10 49.41
CA HIS A 595 91.31 16.95 50.60
C HIS A 595 91.57 16.14 51.88
N TYR A 596 90.89 15.00 52.04
CA TYR A 596 91.07 14.10 53.18
C TYR A 596 92.48 13.48 53.21
N GLY A 597 93.04 13.12 52.05
CA GLY A 597 94.43 12.67 51.93
C GLY A 597 95.46 13.73 52.34
N SER A 598 95.20 15.02 52.04
CA SER A 598 96.08 16.13 52.41
C SER A 598 96.03 16.48 53.91
N GLN A 599 94.86 16.35 54.56
CA GLN A 599 94.71 16.57 56.01
C GLN A 599 95.37 15.48 56.85
N LYS A 600 95.34 14.22 56.40
CA LYS A 600 95.96 13.09 57.10
C LYS A 600 97.48 13.24 57.22
N LEU A 601 98.14 13.80 56.20
CA LEU A 601 99.59 14.08 56.22
C LEU A 601 99.96 15.21 57.21
N LYS A 602 99.06 16.17 57.44
CA LYS A 602 99.28 17.27 58.41
C LYS A 602 99.15 16.83 59.87
N LEU A 603 98.26 15.88 60.16
CA LEU A 603 98.10 15.32 61.51
C LEU A 603 99.28 14.39 61.89
N GLN A 604 99.90 13.73 60.91
CA GLN A 604 101.07 12.88 61.12
C GLN A 604 102.35 13.71 61.44
N GLU A 605 102.38 15.00 61.11
CA GLU A 605 103.49 15.92 61.41
C GLU A 605 103.36 16.62 62.79
N LEU A 606 102.14 16.69 63.34
CA LEU A 606 101.86 17.30 64.65
C LEU A 606 102.09 16.33 65.82
N VAL A 607 101.79 15.04 65.64
CA VAL A 607 102.05 13.99 66.65
C VAL A 607 103.55 13.78 66.91
N GLY A 608 104.40 14.11 65.93
CA GLY A 608 105.87 14.08 66.10
C GLY A 608 106.45 15.22 66.95
N LYS A 609 105.67 16.26 67.29
CA LYS A 609 106.16 17.45 68.02
C LYS A 609 105.71 17.52 69.49
N GLU A 610 104.79 16.64 69.93
CA GLU A 610 104.30 16.60 71.32
C GLU A 610 105.05 15.63 72.25
N GLN A 611 106.00 14.85 71.76
CA GLN A 611 106.77 13.89 72.57
C GLN A 611 108.11 14.41 73.12
N ALA A 612 108.35 15.73 73.13
CA ALA A 612 109.61 16.33 73.59
C ALA A 612 109.49 17.34 74.75
N ALA A 613 108.34 17.41 75.44
CA ALA A 613 108.15 18.33 76.57
C ALA A 613 107.42 17.63 77.72
N GLY A 614 108.18 16.95 78.58
CA GLY A 614 107.61 16.19 79.69
C GLY A 614 108.67 15.71 80.67
N GLN A 615 109.59 16.59 81.05
CA GLN A 615 110.57 16.33 82.09
C GLN A 615 110.86 17.65 82.80
N ASP A 616 110.05 17.95 83.82
CA ASP A 616 110.46 18.61 85.05
C ASP A 616 109.26 18.77 86.00
N GLN A 617 109.58 18.69 87.29
CA GLN A 617 108.73 18.96 88.47
C GLN A 617 107.94 17.77 89.05
N ARG A 618 108.70 16.93 89.76
CA ARG A 618 108.29 16.45 91.09
C ARG A 618 108.97 17.32 92.16
N GLU A 619 108.29 17.41 93.31
CA GLU A 619 108.73 17.92 94.62
C GLU A 619 108.31 19.36 94.98
N ALA A 620 107.09 19.47 95.53
CA ALA A 620 106.83 20.19 96.77
C ALA A 620 105.52 19.69 97.38
N LEU A 621 105.60 18.66 98.24
CA LEU A 621 104.53 18.31 99.18
C LEU A 621 104.94 18.82 100.56
N GLN A 622 104.16 19.76 101.09
CA GLN A 622 103.75 19.89 102.52
C GLN A 622 103.40 21.35 102.85
N GLU A 623 102.24 21.82 102.36
CA GLU A 623 101.45 22.87 103.03
C GLU A 623 99.96 22.92 102.58
N GLU A 624 99.44 21.83 101.98
CA GLU A 624 98.12 21.81 101.32
C GLU A 624 97.20 20.69 101.85
N GLU A 625 97.25 20.34 103.13
CA GLU A 625 96.37 19.28 103.70
C GLU A 625 95.11 19.82 104.41
N ALA A 626 95.03 21.12 104.70
CA ALA A 626 93.82 21.74 105.27
C ALA A 626 92.95 22.43 104.20
N ASP A 627 93.56 23.11 103.21
CA ASP A 627 92.84 23.68 102.06
C ASP A 627 92.35 22.60 101.08
N SER A 628 93.03 21.45 101.00
CA SER A 628 92.57 20.33 100.17
C SER A 628 91.34 19.62 100.73
N GLY A 629 91.02 19.73 102.02
CA GLY A 629 89.75 19.21 102.57
C GLY A 629 88.56 20.03 102.10
N LEU A 630 88.65 21.36 102.24
CA LEU A 630 87.61 22.30 101.82
C LEU A 630 87.50 22.36 100.28
N GLN A 631 88.62 22.28 99.57
CA GLN A 631 88.67 22.22 98.11
C GLN A 631 88.15 20.88 97.58
N ARG A 632 88.42 19.74 98.23
CA ARG A 632 87.78 18.44 97.89
C ARG A 632 86.28 18.47 98.15
N GLU A 633 85.79 19.07 99.24
CA GLU A 633 84.34 19.23 99.44
C GLU A 633 83.71 20.19 98.42
N LYS A 634 84.38 21.28 98.07
CA LYS A 634 83.95 22.22 97.02
C LYS A 634 83.94 21.56 95.64
N ASP A 635 84.94 20.77 95.30
CA ASP A 635 85.01 20.03 94.04
C ASP A 635 84.01 18.87 94.03
N HIS A 636 83.77 18.21 95.17
CA HIS A 636 82.74 17.20 95.33
C HIS A 636 81.32 17.77 95.20
N THR A 637 81.05 18.94 95.80
CA THR A 637 79.76 19.65 95.66
C THR A 637 79.57 20.21 94.25
N LYS A 638 80.64 20.67 93.60
CA LYS A 638 80.63 21.08 92.19
C LYS A 638 80.36 19.90 91.24
N THR A 639 80.94 18.74 91.51
CA THR A 639 80.68 17.51 90.75
C THR A 639 79.24 17.04 90.93
N LYS A 640 78.70 17.11 92.16
CA LYS A 640 77.29 16.82 92.43
C LYS A 640 76.34 17.83 91.78
N LEU A 641 76.70 19.12 91.72
CA LEU A 641 75.94 20.13 90.99
C LEU A 641 75.92 19.86 89.49
N LEU A 642 77.06 19.50 88.89
CA LEU A 642 77.12 19.12 87.48
C LEU A 642 76.32 17.84 87.18
N GLN A 643 76.34 16.85 88.08
CA GLN A 643 75.50 15.66 87.97
C GLN A 643 74.01 15.99 88.10
N LEU A 644 73.65 16.90 88.99
CA LEU A 644 72.27 17.37 89.13
C LEU A 644 71.82 18.19 87.91
N GLU A 645 72.69 19.03 87.33
CA GLU A 645 72.40 19.73 86.07
C GLU A 645 72.20 18.76 84.91
N ASP A 646 73.00 17.69 84.80
CA ASP A 646 72.83 16.66 83.77
C ASP A 646 71.52 15.86 83.96
N VAL A 647 71.18 15.53 85.21
CA VAL A 647 69.88 14.89 85.53
C VAL A 647 68.70 15.83 85.24
N VAL A 648 68.81 17.12 85.56
CA VAL A 648 67.76 18.10 85.23
C VAL A 648 67.63 18.28 83.73
N TRP A 649 68.75 18.39 83.00
CA TRP A 649 68.75 18.50 81.54
C TRP A 649 68.14 17.27 80.85
N THR A 650 68.47 16.06 81.33
CA THR A 650 67.86 14.82 80.80
C THR A 650 66.37 14.73 81.11
N LEU A 651 65.94 15.11 82.31
CA LEU A 651 64.52 15.15 82.68
C LEU A 651 63.73 16.21 81.88
N GLU A 652 64.33 17.38 81.62
CA GLU A 652 63.74 18.42 80.76
C GLU A 652 63.60 17.91 79.32
N LYS A 653 64.61 17.23 78.77
CA LYS A 653 64.53 16.63 77.44
C LYS A 653 63.49 15.52 77.35
N GLU A 654 63.35 14.69 78.39
CA GLU A 654 62.27 13.70 78.45
C GLU A 654 60.89 14.36 78.58
N ALA A 655 60.75 15.44 79.35
CA ALA A 655 59.50 16.18 79.48
C ALA A 655 59.08 16.81 78.14
N GLU A 656 60.02 17.44 77.42
CA GLU A 656 59.80 17.96 76.05
C GLU A 656 59.42 16.84 75.08
N SER A 657 60.07 15.68 75.15
CA SER A 657 59.70 14.52 74.31
C SER A 657 58.31 13.98 74.64
N ARG A 658 57.93 13.91 75.91
CA ARG A 658 56.57 13.52 76.34
C ARG A 658 55.52 14.51 75.84
N GLU A 659 55.80 15.81 75.90
CA GLU A 659 54.88 16.83 75.38
C GLU A 659 54.74 16.75 73.85
N ASN A 660 55.84 16.55 73.12
CA ASN A 660 55.79 16.33 71.67
C ASN A 660 54.96 15.08 71.30
N ASN A 661 55.14 13.97 72.02
CA ASN A 661 54.34 12.76 71.83
C ASN A 661 52.85 13.01 72.12
N ARG A 662 52.53 13.91 73.06
CA ARG A 662 51.14 14.29 73.39
C ARG A 662 50.51 15.09 72.26
N ILE A 663 51.24 16.07 71.71
CA ILE A 663 50.82 16.88 70.57
C ILE A 663 50.62 16.00 69.32
N GLU A 664 51.50 15.03 69.08
CA GLU A 664 51.34 14.06 67.98
C GLU A 664 50.11 13.18 68.18
N LEU A 665 49.85 12.71 69.40
CA LEU A 665 48.67 11.91 69.71
C LEU A 665 47.38 12.70 69.45
N ASP A 666 47.34 13.96 69.86
CA ASP A 666 46.19 14.84 69.65
C ASP A 666 45.96 15.08 68.15
N ARG A 667 47.02 15.37 67.38
CA ARG A 667 46.94 15.46 65.90
C ARG A 667 46.42 14.18 65.25
N LEU A 668 46.94 13.02 65.64
CA LEU A 668 46.49 11.72 65.13
C LEU A 668 45.03 11.43 65.53
N SER A 669 44.57 11.94 66.68
CA SER A 669 43.17 11.82 67.12
C SER A 669 42.23 12.69 66.28
N GLU A 670 42.66 13.91 65.94
CA GLU A 670 41.95 14.83 65.05
C GLU A 670 41.87 14.29 63.63
N GLU A 671 42.99 13.77 63.11
CA GLU A 671 43.04 13.10 61.81
C GLU A 671 42.13 11.86 61.78
N ASN A 672 42.10 11.05 62.84
CA ASN A 672 41.16 9.93 62.95
C ASN A 672 39.70 10.38 62.99
N SER A 673 39.40 11.49 63.66
CA SER A 673 38.05 12.07 63.70
C SER A 673 37.64 12.57 62.32
N TRP A 674 38.55 13.25 61.63
CA TRP A 674 38.35 13.74 60.26
C TRP A 674 38.13 12.59 59.28
N LEU A 675 39.01 11.59 59.28
CA LEU A 675 38.88 10.39 58.44
C LEU A 675 37.57 9.64 58.71
N LYS A 676 37.14 9.53 59.97
CA LYS A 676 35.83 8.92 60.31
C LYS A 676 34.67 9.72 59.74
N ASN A 677 34.72 11.05 59.78
CA ASN A 677 33.68 11.89 59.21
C ASN A 677 33.68 11.83 57.68
N GLU A 678 34.85 11.80 57.06
CA GLU A 678 34.98 11.70 55.60
C GLU A 678 34.51 10.33 55.09
N LEU A 679 34.85 9.26 55.80
CA LEU A 679 34.37 7.92 55.51
C LEU A 679 32.84 7.82 55.65
N ARG A 680 32.24 8.53 56.62
CA ARG A 680 30.79 8.64 56.76
C ARG A 680 30.14 9.40 55.59
N LYS A 681 30.76 10.48 55.11
CA LYS A 681 30.27 11.22 53.93
C LYS A 681 30.32 10.35 52.68
N ILE A 682 31.45 9.68 52.44
CA ILE A 682 31.61 8.76 51.30
C ILE A 682 30.57 7.63 51.36
N GLN A 683 30.28 7.09 52.56
CA GLN A 683 29.22 6.11 52.74
C GLN A 683 27.83 6.68 52.39
N GLN A 684 27.52 7.91 52.81
CA GLN A 684 26.23 8.56 52.47
C GLN A 684 26.11 8.86 50.98
N GLU A 685 27.19 9.30 50.32
CA GLU A 685 27.24 9.53 48.88
C GLU A 685 27.08 8.22 48.10
N LEU A 686 27.71 7.14 48.56
CA LEU A 686 27.55 5.81 47.97
C LEU A 686 26.10 5.32 48.09
N GLU A 687 25.47 5.44 49.26
CA GLU A 687 24.06 5.08 49.43
C GLU A 687 23.13 5.95 48.57
N ALA A 688 23.41 7.24 48.42
CA ALA A 688 22.65 8.12 47.55
C ALA A 688 22.80 7.71 46.07
N ALA A 689 24.02 7.38 45.64
CA ALA A 689 24.30 6.88 44.29
C ALA A 689 23.66 5.50 44.03
N GLU A 690 23.58 4.63 45.03
CA GLU A 690 22.85 3.37 44.92
C GLU A 690 21.35 3.59 44.77
N ARG A 691 20.76 4.52 45.56
CA ARG A 691 19.35 4.88 45.44
C ARG A 691 19.02 5.48 44.07
N THR A 692 19.89 6.32 43.50
CA THR A 692 19.69 6.86 42.14
C THR A 692 19.85 5.79 41.07
N LYS A 693 20.84 4.88 41.20
CA LYS A 693 20.99 3.73 40.30
C LYS A 693 19.76 2.81 40.35
N ASP A 694 19.20 2.56 41.53
CA ASP A 694 18.00 1.76 41.69
C ASP A 694 16.75 2.45 41.12
N ALA A 695 16.65 3.77 41.24
CA ALA A 695 15.60 4.55 40.58
C ALA A 695 15.72 4.45 39.05
N GLN A 696 16.92 4.65 38.50
CA GLN A 696 17.19 4.50 37.07
C GLN A 696 16.89 3.07 36.57
N ARG A 697 17.24 2.03 37.34
CA ARG A 697 16.89 0.64 37.00
C ARG A 697 15.39 0.43 36.91
N LYS A 698 14.62 0.98 37.86
CA LYS A 698 13.14 0.91 37.83
C LYS A 698 12.56 1.64 36.64
N GLU A 699 13.11 2.80 36.28
CA GLU A 699 12.69 3.56 35.11
C GLU A 699 12.98 2.82 33.80
N ILE A 700 14.19 2.25 33.65
CA ILE A 700 14.56 1.39 32.51
C ILE A 700 13.61 0.18 32.42
N GLU A 701 13.25 -0.43 33.55
CA GLU A 701 12.31 -1.55 33.60
C GLU A 701 10.89 -1.14 33.15
N VAL A 702 10.43 0.06 33.51
CA VAL A 702 9.14 0.61 33.04
C VAL A 702 9.19 0.89 31.54
N LEU A 703 10.23 1.58 31.06
CA LEU A 703 10.44 1.83 29.64
C LEU A 703 10.55 0.52 28.84
N ARG A 704 11.18 -0.52 29.39
CA ARG A 704 11.25 -1.86 28.79
C ARG A 704 9.86 -2.47 28.65
N ARG A 705 9.01 -2.37 29.67
CA ARG A 705 7.61 -2.85 29.60
C ARG A 705 6.79 -2.07 28.59
N ASP A 706 6.94 -0.76 28.51
CA ASP A 706 6.19 0.05 27.55
C ASP A 706 6.67 -0.20 26.11
N LYS A 707 7.98 -0.41 25.91
CA LYS A 707 8.52 -0.91 24.63
C LYS A 707 7.94 -2.28 24.26
N GLU A 708 7.82 -3.20 25.22
CA GLU A 708 7.26 -4.54 24.97
C GLU A 708 5.76 -4.49 24.64
N LYS A 709 4.99 -3.61 25.29
CA LYS A 709 3.59 -3.34 24.94
C LYS A 709 3.45 -2.76 23.54
N THR A 710 4.23 -1.73 23.21
CA THR A 710 4.21 -1.12 21.87
C THR A 710 4.65 -2.11 20.79
N CYS A 711 5.61 -2.99 21.06
CA CYS A 711 5.95 -4.08 20.15
C CYS A 711 4.77 -5.05 19.95
N SER A 712 4.06 -5.41 21.02
CA SER A 712 2.88 -6.28 20.95
C SER A 712 1.75 -5.65 20.14
N GLU A 713 1.48 -4.35 20.34
CA GLU A 713 0.50 -3.58 19.57
C GLU A 713 0.88 -3.49 18.08
N VAL A 714 2.16 -3.25 17.77
CA VAL A 714 2.67 -3.24 16.39
C VAL A 714 2.51 -4.62 15.74
N GLU A 715 2.77 -5.71 16.46
CA GLU A 715 2.55 -7.07 15.96
C GLU A 715 1.07 -7.36 15.69
N GLU A 716 0.15 -6.88 16.54
CA GLU A 716 -1.29 -7.00 16.31
C GLU A 716 -1.76 -6.20 15.09
N LEU A 717 -1.30 -4.95 14.96
CA LEU A 717 -1.55 -4.12 13.78
C LEU A 717 -0.98 -4.75 12.51
N ASN A 718 0.20 -5.38 12.58
CA ASN A 718 0.77 -6.09 11.44
C ASN A 718 -0.06 -7.32 11.07
N LYS A 719 -0.56 -8.09 12.05
CA LYS A 719 -1.50 -9.20 11.79
C LYS A 719 -2.80 -8.70 11.15
N GLN A 720 -3.33 -7.57 11.59
CA GLN A 720 -4.52 -6.96 10.98
C GLN A 720 -4.23 -6.46 9.55
N SER A 721 -3.09 -5.80 9.33
CA SER A 721 -2.66 -5.36 8.01
C SER A 721 -2.49 -6.54 7.04
N GLN A 722 -1.90 -7.64 7.50
CA GLN A 722 -1.77 -8.86 6.69
C GLN A 722 -3.14 -9.48 6.38
N LYS A 723 -4.07 -9.52 7.33
CA LYS A 723 -5.46 -9.96 7.07
C LYS A 723 -6.15 -9.08 6.03
N CYS A 724 -6.07 -7.77 6.16
CA CYS A 724 -6.61 -6.84 5.17
C CYS A 724 -5.99 -7.06 3.79
N LYS A 725 -4.67 -7.32 3.74
CA LYS A 725 -3.96 -7.63 2.50
C LYS A 725 -4.46 -8.93 1.87
N ASP A 726 -4.64 -9.97 2.67
CA ASP A 726 -5.15 -11.27 2.21
C ASP A 726 -6.60 -11.15 1.71
N GLU A 727 -7.46 -10.40 2.40
CA GLU A 727 -8.82 -10.09 1.97
C GLU A 727 -8.84 -9.30 0.65
N VAL A 728 -7.96 -8.30 0.50
CA VAL A 728 -7.81 -7.55 -0.76
C VAL A 728 -7.31 -8.46 -1.88
N SER A 729 -6.39 -9.39 -1.61
CA SER A 729 -5.93 -10.37 -2.60
C SER A 729 -7.06 -11.33 -3.00
N GLN A 730 -7.89 -11.79 -2.06
CA GLN A 730 -9.06 -12.63 -2.33
C GLN A 730 -10.11 -11.90 -3.16
N LEU A 731 -10.42 -10.65 -2.82
CA LEU A 731 -11.34 -9.81 -3.60
C LEU A 731 -10.78 -9.53 -5.00
N SER A 732 -9.48 -9.27 -5.13
CA SER A 732 -8.82 -9.07 -6.42
C SER A 732 -8.91 -10.31 -7.30
N HIS A 733 -8.69 -11.51 -6.72
CA HIS A 733 -8.87 -12.77 -7.44
C HIS A 733 -10.32 -12.98 -7.88
N LYS A 734 -11.29 -12.63 -7.03
CA LYS A 734 -12.71 -12.75 -7.36
C LYS A 734 -13.14 -11.76 -8.45
N VAL A 735 -12.60 -10.55 -8.46
CA VAL A 735 -12.82 -9.57 -9.54
C VAL A 735 -12.22 -10.07 -10.86
N LEU A 736 -11.03 -10.68 -10.84
CA LEU A 736 -10.44 -11.29 -12.03
C LEU A 736 -11.28 -12.45 -12.56
N GLN A 737 -11.73 -13.34 -11.68
CA GLN A 737 -12.64 -14.44 -12.05
C GLN A 737 -13.94 -13.94 -12.68
N LEU A 738 -14.59 -12.95 -12.04
CA LEU A 738 -15.80 -12.33 -12.61
C LEU A 738 -15.52 -11.62 -13.94
N GLY A 739 -14.32 -11.06 -14.11
CA GLY A 739 -13.88 -10.49 -15.39
C GLY A 739 -13.70 -11.53 -16.49
N GLU A 740 -13.11 -12.68 -16.17
CA GLU A 740 -12.98 -13.82 -17.07
C GLU A 740 -14.35 -14.40 -17.43
N GLU A 741 -15.24 -14.60 -16.46
CA GLU A 741 -16.63 -15.02 -16.66
C GLU A 741 -17.39 -14.02 -17.54
N ALA A 742 -17.26 -12.72 -17.29
CA ALA A 742 -17.88 -11.68 -18.12
C ALA A 742 -17.34 -11.70 -19.56
N SER A 743 -16.05 -11.98 -19.75
CA SER A 743 -15.46 -12.12 -21.09
C SER A 743 -15.97 -13.36 -21.83
N ILE A 744 -16.16 -14.48 -21.13
CA ILE A 744 -16.77 -15.69 -21.70
C ILE A 744 -18.23 -15.43 -22.08
N HIS A 745 -19.00 -14.76 -21.21
CA HIS A 745 -20.38 -14.36 -21.51
C HIS A 745 -20.45 -13.40 -22.70
N GLN A 746 -19.55 -12.42 -22.78
CA GLN A 746 -19.47 -11.49 -23.90
C GLN A 746 -19.14 -12.21 -25.22
N ALA A 747 -18.19 -13.16 -25.21
CA ALA A 747 -17.88 -13.97 -26.39
C ALA A 747 -19.07 -14.86 -26.81
N GLN A 748 -19.80 -15.39 -25.84
CA GLN A 748 -21.01 -16.16 -26.09
C GLN A 748 -22.14 -15.29 -26.64
N ASP A 749 -22.30 -14.07 -26.15
CA ASP A 749 -23.29 -13.11 -26.66
C ASP A 749 -22.96 -12.66 -28.08
N GLU A 750 -21.69 -12.46 -28.42
CA GLU A 750 -21.27 -12.16 -29.80
C GLU A 750 -21.57 -13.35 -30.73
N LYS A 751 -21.32 -14.59 -30.27
CA LYS A 751 -21.71 -15.81 -31.01
C LYS A 751 -23.22 -15.91 -31.18
N ASN A 752 -23.99 -15.62 -30.13
CA ASN A 752 -25.45 -15.59 -30.19
C ASN A 752 -25.93 -14.52 -31.18
N ARG A 753 -25.28 -13.34 -31.19
CA ARG A 753 -25.57 -12.25 -32.14
C ARG A 753 -25.34 -12.66 -33.59
N VAL A 754 -24.21 -13.29 -33.88
CA VAL A 754 -23.90 -13.82 -35.22
C VAL A 754 -24.90 -14.91 -35.62
N THR A 755 -25.29 -15.79 -34.68
CA THR A 755 -26.27 -16.84 -34.94
C THR A 755 -27.66 -16.26 -35.24
N ILE A 756 -28.09 -15.25 -34.48
CA ILE A 756 -29.35 -14.54 -34.72
C ILE A 756 -29.33 -13.87 -36.10
N GLN A 757 -28.25 -13.16 -36.46
CA GLN A 757 -28.12 -12.53 -37.78
C GLN A 757 -28.22 -13.55 -38.92
N LEU A 758 -27.57 -14.72 -38.79
CA LEU A 758 -27.66 -15.79 -39.78
C LEU A 758 -29.10 -16.35 -39.88
N LEU A 759 -29.78 -16.54 -38.75
CA LEU A 759 -31.16 -17.02 -38.76
C LEU A 759 -32.12 -15.99 -39.35
N THR A 760 -31.94 -14.70 -39.06
CA THR A 760 -32.73 -13.61 -39.67
C THR A 760 -32.55 -13.58 -41.19
N HIS A 761 -31.31 -13.67 -41.68
CA HIS A 761 -31.05 -13.72 -43.13
C HIS A 761 -31.73 -14.93 -43.79
N ARG A 762 -31.67 -16.11 -43.16
CA ARG A 762 -32.36 -17.32 -43.69
C ARG A 762 -33.88 -17.19 -43.67
N LEU A 763 -34.44 -16.46 -42.71
CA LEU A 763 -35.88 -16.17 -42.68
C LEU A 763 -36.27 -15.15 -43.75
N GLU A 764 -35.44 -14.14 -44.03
CA GLU A 764 -35.62 -13.20 -45.13
C GLU A 764 -35.55 -13.90 -46.49
N GLU A 765 -34.56 -14.80 -46.69
CA GLU A 765 -34.45 -15.64 -47.89
C GLU A 765 -35.68 -16.55 -48.06
N ALA A 766 -36.14 -17.19 -46.98
CA ALA A 766 -37.35 -18.01 -47.02
C ALA A 766 -38.60 -17.18 -47.32
N GLY A 767 -38.70 -15.96 -46.77
CA GLY A 767 -39.78 -15.02 -47.06
C GLY A 767 -39.82 -14.59 -48.52
N GLN A 768 -38.67 -14.25 -49.10
CA GLN A 768 -38.54 -13.94 -50.54
C GLN A 768 -38.92 -15.15 -51.41
N GLN A 769 -38.55 -16.36 -50.99
CA GLN A 769 -38.89 -17.57 -51.72
C GLN A 769 -40.38 -17.93 -51.61
N GLU A 770 -41.02 -17.67 -50.47
CA GLU A 770 -42.48 -17.79 -50.32
C GLU A 770 -43.23 -16.74 -51.14
N GLU A 771 -42.75 -15.49 -51.21
CA GLU A 771 -43.32 -14.46 -52.10
C GLU A 771 -43.23 -14.89 -53.56
N LEU A 772 -42.07 -15.39 -54.01
CA LEU A 772 -41.90 -15.89 -55.37
C LEU A 772 -42.84 -17.08 -55.67
N GLN A 773 -43.04 -17.99 -54.70
CA GLN A 773 -44.00 -19.09 -54.83
C GLN A 773 -45.44 -18.59 -54.87
N ARG A 774 -45.80 -17.57 -54.07
CA ARG A 774 -47.13 -16.94 -54.11
C ARG A 774 -47.40 -16.27 -55.46
N GLU A 775 -46.42 -15.58 -56.02
CA GLU A 775 -46.54 -14.99 -57.36
C GLU A 775 -46.73 -16.07 -58.43
N GLN A 776 -46.00 -17.19 -58.35
CA GLN A 776 -46.19 -18.34 -59.25
C GLN A 776 -47.57 -18.98 -59.11
N ILE A 777 -48.06 -19.12 -57.87
CA ILE A 777 -49.41 -19.65 -57.60
C ILE A 777 -50.47 -18.70 -58.15
N GLN A 778 -50.38 -17.39 -57.89
CA GLN A 778 -51.31 -16.40 -58.45
C GLN A 778 -51.33 -16.43 -59.98
N LYS A 779 -50.17 -16.61 -60.62
CA LYS A 779 -50.10 -16.75 -62.08
C LYS A 779 -50.83 -18.01 -62.57
N LEU A 780 -50.63 -19.14 -61.90
CA LEU A 780 -51.34 -20.39 -62.21
C LEU A 780 -52.83 -20.30 -61.93
N GLU A 781 -53.25 -19.57 -60.90
CA GLU A 781 -54.66 -19.29 -60.60
C GLU A 781 -55.31 -18.46 -61.71
N LEU A 782 -54.66 -17.39 -62.17
CA LEU A 782 -55.11 -16.60 -63.32
C LEU A 782 -55.19 -17.43 -64.62
N GLU A 783 -54.20 -18.29 -64.88
CA GLU A 783 -54.23 -19.21 -66.02
C GLU A 783 -55.37 -20.23 -65.90
N LEU A 784 -55.64 -20.75 -64.70
CA LEU A 784 -56.77 -21.64 -64.44
C LEU A 784 -58.12 -20.93 -64.59
N GLU A 785 -58.24 -19.68 -64.14
CA GLU A 785 -59.43 -18.86 -64.35
C GLU A 785 -59.67 -18.61 -65.84
N HIS A 786 -58.64 -18.27 -66.60
CA HIS A 786 -58.71 -18.10 -68.05
C HIS A 786 -59.15 -19.40 -68.74
N MET A 787 -58.51 -20.53 -68.43
CA MET A 787 -58.90 -21.85 -68.96
C MET A 787 -60.32 -22.24 -68.55
N ASN A 788 -60.79 -21.83 -67.37
CA ASN A 788 -62.17 -22.06 -66.94
C ASN A 788 -63.17 -21.19 -67.70
N GLN A 789 -62.84 -19.92 -67.97
CA GLN A 789 -63.65 -19.03 -68.81
C GLN A 789 -63.75 -19.57 -70.25
N GLU A 790 -62.64 -20.07 -70.82
CA GLU A 790 -62.64 -20.75 -72.12
C GLU A 790 -63.46 -22.05 -72.10
N ARG A 791 -63.37 -22.85 -71.03
CA ARG A 791 -64.23 -24.03 -70.86
C ARG A 791 -65.70 -23.67 -70.74
N GLN A 792 -66.03 -22.56 -70.09
CA GLN A 792 -67.40 -22.07 -70.00
C GLN A 792 -67.91 -21.57 -71.36
N SER A 793 -67.10 -20.83 -72.13
CA SER A 793 -67.47 -20.39 -73.48
C SER A 793 -67.62 -21.58 -74.44
N LEU A 794 -66.74 -22.58 -74.37
CA LEU A 794 -66.88 -23.84 -75.11
C LEU A 794 -68.11 -24.63 -74.68
N ARG A 795 -68.48 -24.64 -73.40
CA ARG A 795 -69.73 -25.25 -72.93
C ARG A 795 -70.96 -24.55 -73.51
N LEU A 796 -70.96 -23.22 -73.54
CA LEU A 796 -72.05 -22.44 -74.13
C LEU A 796 -72.16 -22.68 -75.65
N SER A 797 -71.03 -22.76 -76.35
CA SER A 797 -70.98 -23.12 -77.76
C SER A 797 -71.46 -24.57 -77.99
N GLN A 798 -71.07 -25.52 -77.14
CA GLN A 798 -71.55 -26.90 -77.21
C GLN A 798 -73.05 -27.00 -76.89
N SER A 799 -73.59 -26.24 -75.94
CA SER A 799 -75.04 -26.20 -75.70
C SER A 799 -75.79 -25.59 -76.87
N GLN A 800 -75.26 -24.54 -77.50
CA GLN A 800 -75.85 -23.97 -78.73
C GLN A 800 -75.85 -24.99 -79.88
N LEU A 801 -74.76 -25.74 -80.06
CA LEU A 801 -74.72 -26.83 -81.04
C LEU A 801 -75.68 -27.96 -80.71
N ARG A 802 -75.85 -28.28 -79.43
CA ARG A 802 -76.79 -29.32 -78.96
C ARG A 802 -78.25 -28.90 -79.16
N GLU A 803 -78.55 -27.62 -78.93
CA GLU A 803 -79.86 -27.03 -79.20
C GLU A 803 -80.14 -27.00 -80.71
N THR A 804 -79.16 -26.64 -81.57
CA THR A 804 -79.34 -26.76 -83.02
C THR A 804 -79.46 -28.21 -83.51
N LEU A 805 -78.85 -29.17 -82.80
CA LEU A 805 -78.97 -30.59 -83.11
C LEU A 805 -80.35 -31.12 -82.68
N GLU A 806 -80.84 -30.75 -81.50
CA GLU A 806 -82.22 -31.05 -81.04
C GLU A 806 -83.25 -30.39 -81.96
N GLU A 807 -83.06 -29.14 -82.39
CA GLU A 807 -83.92 -28.48 -83.39
C GLU A 807 -83.88 -29.21 -84.74
N SER A 808 -82.72 -29.72 -85.17
CA SER A 808 -82.61 -30.53 -86.40
C SER A 808 -83.25 -31.92 -86.26
N GLN A 809 -83.18 -32.54 -85.08
CA GLN A 809 -83.81 -33.81 -84.77
C GLN A 809 -85.33 -33.68 -84.68
N ASP A 810 -85.84 -32.61 -84.07
CA ASP A 810 -87.28 -32.26 -84.05
C ASP A 810 -87.81 -31.89 -85.44
N GLN A 811 -86.95 -31.41 -86.35
CA GLN A 811 -87.31 -31.13 -87.74
C GLN A 811 -87.32 -32.41 -88.59
N GLU A 812 -86.41 -33.36 -88.32
CA GLU A 812 -86.38 -34.70 -88.93
C GLU A 812 -87.52 -35.61 -88.41
N GLU A 813 -87.92 -35.48 -87.14
CA GLU A 813 -89.11 -36.14 -86.59
C GLU A 813 -90.40 -35.61 -87.23
N ARG A 814 -90.54 -34.30 -87.45
CA ARG A 814 -91.67 -33.72 -88.19
C ARG A 814 -91.71 -34.16 -89.66
N GLU A 815 -90.56 -34.37 -90.30
CA GLU A 815 -90.49 -34.95 -91.66
C GLU A 815 -90.84 -36.45 -91.69
N LYS A 816 -90.48 -37.23 -90.66
CA LYS A 816 -90.95 -38.61 -90.50
C LYS A 816 -92.46 -38.69 -90.27
N GLU A 817 -93.03 -37.83 -89.44
CA GLU A 817 -94.49 -37.78 -89.24
C GLU A 817 -95.24 -37.37 -90.53
N LEU A 818 -94.66 -36.49 -91.36
CA LEU A 818 -95.18 -36.16 -92.69
C LEU A 818 -95.05 -37.32 -93.70
N LYS A 819 -94.07 -38.20 -93.52
CA LYS A 819 -93.88 -39.40 -94.34
C LYS A 819 -94.81 -40.53 -93.92
N ASP A 820 -94.99 -40.75 -92.62
CA ASP A 820 -95.91 -41.75 -92.07
C ASP A 820 -97.38 -41.37 -92.36
N THR A 821 -97.74 -40.09 -92.34
CA THR A 821 -99.07 -39.62 -92.78
C THR A 821 -99.28 -39.76 -94.30
N LYS A 822 -98.20 -39.76 -95.10
CA LYS A 822 -98.26 -39.98 -96.55
C LYS A 822 -98.33 -41.46 -96.90
N GLU A 823 -97.61 -42.33 -96.20
CA GLU A 823 -97.72 -43.79 -96.28
C GLU A 823 -99.10 -44.25 -95.79
N HIS A 824 -99.68 -43.62 -94.76
CA HIS A 824 -101.06 -43.89 -94.33
C HIS A 824 -102.12 -43.43 -95.35
N LEU A 825 -101.88 -42.36 -96.12
CA LEU A 825 -102.75 -41.98 -97.25
C LEU A 825 -102.62 -42.95 -98.44
N GLU A 826 -101.45 -43.55 -98.67
CA GLU A 826 -101.27 -44.62 -99.67
C GLU A 826 -101.90 -45.94 -99.22
N GLU A 827 -101.85 -46.29 -97.93
CA GLU A 827 -102.57 -47.43 -97.35
C GLU A 827 -104.09 -47.24 -97.35
N VAL A 828 -104.60 -46.03 -97.05
CA VAL A 828 -106.02 -45.70 -97.22
C VAL A 828 -106.41 -45.70 -98.69
N GLY A 829 -105.49 -45.35 -99.60
CA GLY A 829 -105.64 -45.52 -101.04
C GLY A 829 -105.75 -46.98 -101.49
N ILE A 830 -104.98 -47.90 -100.88
CA ILE A 830 -105.07 -49.35 -101.10
C ILE A 830 -106.36 -49.91 -100.47
N VAL A 831 -106.79 -49.43 -99.30
CA VAL A 831 -108.03 -49.87 -98.63
C VAL A 831 -109.27 -49.38 -99.38
N LEU A 832 -109.28 -48.14 -99.90
CA LEU A 832 -110.36 -47.65 -100.77
C LEU A 832 -110.40 -48.41 -102.10
N LYS A 833 -109.26 -48.78 -102.67
CA LYS A 833 -109.18 -49.60 -103.90
C LYS A 833 -109.57 -51.07 -103.65
N ASN A 834 -109.31 -51.59 -102.45
CA ASN A 834 -109.79 -52.90 -102.01
C ASN A 834 -111.29 -52.90 -101.70
N VAL A 835 -111.85 -51.80 -101.16
CA VAL A 835 -113.30 -51.61 -100.98
C VAL A 835 -114.01 -51.37 -102.32
N GLU A 836 -113.36 -50.70 -103.27
CA GLU A 836 -113.84 -50.55 -104.64
C GLU A 836 -113.80 -51.89 -105.40
N MET A 837 -112.75 -52.70 -105.24
CA MET A 837 -112.71 -54.09 -105.70
C MET A 837 -113.78 -54.95 -105.03
N LEU A 838 -114.02 -54.81 -103.72
CA LEU A 838 -115.05 -55.56 -103.00
C LEU A 838 -116.45 -55.13 -103.42
N LEU A 839 -116.67 -53.85 -103.74
CA LEU A 839 -117.92 -53.36 -104.31
C LEU A 839 -118.09 -53.82 -105.76
N GLN A 840 -117.03 -53.85 -106.56
CA GLN A 840 -117.05 -54.44 -107.91
C GLN A 840 -117.25 -55.96 -107.88
N GLU A 841 -116.73 -56.65 -106.86
CA GLU A 841 -116.91 -58.08 -106.62
C GLU A 841 -118.29 -58.37 -106.05
N LYS A 842 -118.89 -57.47 -105.25
CA LYS A 842 -120.31 -57.57 -104.83
C LYS A 842 -121.26 -57.25 -105.97
N VAL A 843 -120.93 -56.31 -106.85
CA VAL A 843 -121.67 -56.04 -108.09
C VAL A 843 -121.51 -57.20 -109.08
N ALA A 844 -120.35 -57.85 -109.14
CA ALA A 844 -120.13 -59.07 -109.92
C ALA A 844 -120.85 -60.29 -109.31
N GLN A 845 -120.86 -60.46 -107.98
CA GLN A 845 -121.62 -61.49 -107.27
C GLN A 845 -123.13 -61.27 -107.41
N LEU A 846 -123.62 -60.02 -107.46
CA LEU A 846 -125.03 -59.72 -107.77
C LEU A 846 -125.37 -59.97 -109.25
N LYS A 847 -124.46 -59.68 -110.19
CA LYS A 847 -124.63 -60.04 -111.62
C LYS A 847 -124.56 -61.55 -111.84
N GLU A 848 -123.68 -62.27 -111.15
CA GLU A 848 -123.57 -63.73 -111.20
C GLU A 848 -124.76 -64.42 -110.52
N GLN A 849 -125.35 -63.80 -109.49
CA GLN A 849 -126.65 -64.22 -108.92
C GLN A 849 -127.80 -64.01 -109.89
N PHE A 850 -127.84 -62.89 -110.63
CA PHE A 850 -128.83 -62.68 -111.70
C PHE A 850 -128.64 -63.65 -112.88
N GLU A 851 -127.40 -63.98 -113.26
CA GLU A 851 -127.10 -64.99 -114.29
C GLU A 851 -127.39 -66.42 -113.82
N LYS A 852 -127.21 -66.72 -112.54
CA LYS A 852 -127.65 -68.00 -111.95
C LYS A 852 -129.18 -68.09 -111.89
N ASN A 853 -129.88 -66.97 -111.67
CA ASN A 853 -131.34 -66.93 -111.68
C ASN A 853 -131.91 -67.08 -113.11
N THR A 854 -131.29 -66.47 -114.13
CA THR A 854 -131.69 -66.68 -115.55
C THR A 854 -131.32 -68.06 -116.08
N LYS A 855 -130.21 -68.66 -115.62
CA LYS A 855 -129.85 -70.06 -115.91
C LYS A 855 -130.78 -71.06 -115.20
N SER A 856 -131.25 -70.74 -113.99
CA SER A 856 -132.27 -71.54 -113.28
C SER A 856 -133.64 -71.46 -113.97
N ASP A 857 -134.00 -70.31 -114.57
CA ASP A 857 -135.23 -70.12 -115.37
C ASP A 857 -135.17 -70.84 -116.74
N LEU A 858 -133.98 -70.97 -117.33
CA LEU A 858 -133.72 -71.77 -118.54
C LEU A 858 -133.77 -73.28 -118.24
N LEU A 859 -133.21 -73.72 -117.10
CA LEU A 859 -133.29 -75.12 -116.65
C LEU A 859 -134.75 -75.53 -116.34
N LEU A 860 -135.55 -74.61 -115.79
CA LEU A 860 -136.99 -74.83 -115.56
C LEU A 860 -137.75 -75.00 -116.89
N LYS A 861 -137.41 -74.22 -117.92
CA LYS A 861 -137.96 -74.36 -119.28
C LYS A 861 -137.52 -75.66 -119.96
N GLU A 862 -136.27 -76.08 -119.80
CA GLU A 862 -135.77 -77.35 -120.34
C GLU A 862 -136.42 -78.56 -119.67
N LEU A 863 -136.66 -78.52 -118.35
CA LEU A 863 -137.41 -79.56 -117.64
C LEU A 863 -138.90 -79.59 -118.01
N TYR A 864 -139.48 -78.45 -118.41
CA TYR A 864 -140.83 -78.40 -118.97
C TYR A 864 -140.89 -78.96 -120.40
N VAL A 865 -139.85 -78.72 -121.21
CA VAL A 865 -139.69 -79.31 -122.56
C VAL A 865 -139.44 -80.82 -122.46
N GLU A 866 -138.66 -81.28 -121.49
CA GLU A 866 -138.45 -82.70 -121.21
C GLU A 866 -139.72 -83.40 -120.69
N ASN A 867 -140.47 -82.78 -119.78
CA ASN A 867 -141.78 -83.31 -119.36
C ASN A 867 -142.80 -83.32 -120.52
N ALA A 868 -142.76 -82.34 -121.43
CA ALA A 868 -143.60 -82.35 -122.63
C ALA A 868 -143.18 -83.46 -123.63
N HIS A 869 -141.88 -83.76 -123.73
CA HIS A 869 -141.37 -84.86 -124.54
C HIS A 869 -141.72 -86.23 -123.95
N LEU A 870 -141.69 -86.39 -122.62
CA LEU A 870 -142.16 -87.60 -121.93
C LEU A 870 -143.67 -87.78 -122.10
N THR A 871 -144.46 -86.70 -122.04
CA THR A 871 -145.92 -86.74 -122.26
C THR A 871 -146.27 -87.10 -123.71
N LYS A 872 -145.52 -86.58 -124.70
CA LYS A 872 -145.67 -86.99 -126.12
C LYS A 872 -145.22 -88.43 -126.35
N ALA A 873 -144.16 -88.90 -125.69
CA ALA A 873 -143.73 -90.30 -125.79
C ALA A 873 -144.77 -91.27 -125.20
N LEU A 874 -145.51 -90.85 -124.16
CA LEU A 874 -146.67 -91.54 -123.62
C LEU A 874 -147.87 -91.53 -124.58
N GLN A 875 -148.14 -90.41 -125.24
CA GLN A 875 -149.22 -90.30 -126.23
C GLN A 875 -148.94 -91.15 -127.49
N VAL A 876 -147.67 -91.24 -127.91
CA VAL A 876 -147.22 -92.09 -129.02
C VAL A 876 -147.23 -93.58 -128.67
N SER A 877 -147.09 -93.96 -127.40
CA SER A 877 -147.24 -95.36 -126.97
C SER A 877 -148.72 -95.77 -126.84
N GLU A 878 -149.60 -94.85 -126.45
CA GLU A 878 -151.06 -95.04 -126.45
C GLU A 878 -151.65 -95.13 -127.87
N GLU A 879 -151.19 -94.32 -128.83
CA GLU A 879 -151.63 -94.41 -130.23
C GLU A 879 -151.17 -95.71 -130.91
N LYS A 880 -149.97 -96.21 -130.57
CA LYS A 880 -149.50 -97.54 -131.02
C LYS A 880 -150.37 -98.68 -130.46
N LEU A 881 -150.88 -98.55 -129.23
CA LEU A 881 -151.86 -99.47 -128.64
C LEU A 881 -153.22 -99.38 -129.35
N ARG A 882 -153.69 -98.16 -129.68
CA ARG A 882 -154.92 -97.92 -130.45
C ARG A 882 -154.84 -98.44 -131.89
N GLY A 883 -153.64 -98.45 -132.46
CA GLY A 883 -153.31 -99.08 -133.75
C GLY A 883 -153.27 -100.62 -133.71
N ALA A 884 -152.95 -101.20 -132.56
CA ALA A 884 -153.03 -102.65 -132.34
C ALA A 884 -154.49 -103.12 -132.15
N GLU A 885 -155.32 -102.35 -131.41
CA GLU A 885 -156.73 -102.68 -131.15
C GLU A 885 -157.63 -102.61 -132.39
N LYS A 886 -157.38 -101.71 -133.35
CA LYS A 886 -158.20 -101.66 -134.58
C LYS A 886 -157.74 -102.61 -135.68
N LYS A 887 -156.46 -102.98 -135.72
CA LYS A 887 -156.01 -104.16 -136.49
C LYS A 887 -156.72 -105.43 -136.01
N ASN A 888 -157.05 -105.52 -134.71
CA ASN A 888 -157.96 -106.54 -134.18
C ASN A 888 -159.41 -106.40 -134.67
N ARG A 889 -160.00 -105.18 -134.73
CA ARG A 889 -161.34 -104.99 -135.36
C ARG A 889 -161.39 -105.37 -136.85
N ILE A 890 -160.31 -105.11 -137.59
CA ILE A 890 -160.17 -105.50 -139.01
C ILE A 890 -160.08 -107.03 -139.14
N LEU A 891 -159.52 -107.73 -138.15
CA LEU A 891 -159.53 -109.18 -138.10
C LEU A 891 -160.93 -109.72 -137.74
N GLU A 892 -161.65 -109.08 -136.82
CA GLU A 892 -163.03 -109.48 -136.45
C GLU A 892 -164.06 -109.27 -137.57
N GLU A 893 -163.87 -108.29 -138.47
CA GLU A 893 -164.80 -108.06 -139.59
C GLU A 893 -164.48 -108.91 -140.82
N LYS A 894 -163.21 -109.24 -141.03
CA LYS A 894 -162.82 -110.31 -141.96
C LYS A 894 -163.41 -111.66 -141.55
N VAL A 895 -163.58 -111.90 -140.25
CA VAL A 895 -164.32 -113.07 -139.74
C VAL A 895 -165.83 -112.96 -140.03
N ARG A 896 -166.43 -111.75 -139.96
CA ARG A 896 -167.85 -111.55 -140.35
C ARG A 896 -168.11 -111.65 -141.85
N ALA A 897 -167.16 -111.23 -142.68
CA ALA A 897 -167.18 -111.44 -144.13
C ALA A 897 -167.15 -112.94 -144.47
N LEU A 898 -166.39 -113.73 -143.71
CA LEU A 898 -166.35 -115.18 -143.85
C LEU A 898 -167.68 -115.85 -143.42
N ASN A 899 -168.34 -115.39 -142.35
CA ASN A 899 -169.61 -116.01 -141.91
C ASN A 899 -170.84 -115.69 -142.79
N ARG A 900 -170.87 -114.60 -143.56
CA ARG A 900 -171.99 -114.36 -144.51
C ARG A 900 -171.78 -115.00 -145.88
N LEU A 901 -170.52 -115.18 -146.30
CA LEU A 901 -170.19 -116.08 -147.42
C LEU A 901 -170.55 -117.54 -147.08
N VAL A 902 -170.57 -117.92 -145.81
CA VAL A 902 -171.12 -119.23 -145.37
C VAL A 902 -172.66 -119.24 -145.40
N SER A 903 -173.35 -118.13 -145.14
CA SER A 903 -174.81 -118.03 -145.38
C SER A 903 -175.22 -117.98 -146.86
N MET A 904 -174.33 -117.63 -147.80
CA MET A 904 -174.59 -117.82 -149.24
C MET A 904 -174.91 -119.27 -149.62
N LEU A 905 -174.52 -120.25 -148.81
CA LEU A 905 -174.57 -121.66 -149.23
C LEU A 905 -175.78 -122.44 -148.69
N ALA A 906 -176.55 -121.92 -147.72
CA ALA A 906 -177.65 -122.67 -147.12
C ALA A 906 -179.02 -122.44 -147.76
N SER A 907 -179.32 -121.25 -148.30
CA SER A 907 -180.66 -120.98 -148.85
C SER A 907 -180.79 -121.25 -150.37
N ALA A 908 -179.81 -121.90 -151.00
CA ALA A 908 -179.93 -122.43 -152.37
C ALA A 908 -180.67 -123.80 -152.45
N SER A 909 -181.22 -124.34 -151.35
CA SER A 909 -181.94 -125.62 -151.37
C SER A 909 -183.02 -125.79 -150.28
N LEU A 910 -184.24 -125.27 -150.45
CA LEU A 910 -185.55 -125.77 -149.94
C LEU A 910 -186.74 -124.93 -150.49
N SER A 911 -187.71 -125.61 -151.13
CA SER A 911 -189.14 -125.27 -151.49
C SER A 911 -189.46 -124.00 -152.32
N VAL A 912 -190.33 -124.05 -153.35
CA VAL A 912 -191.83 -124.12 -153.33
C VAL A 912 -192.46 -123.03 -152.51
#